data_AF-A0A399I955-F1
#
_entry.id   AF-A0A399I955-F1
#
_cell.length_a   1.000
_cell.length_b   1.000
_cell.length_c   1.000
_cell.angle_alpha   90.00
_cell.angle_beta   90.00
_cell.angle_gamma   90.00
#
_symmetry.space_group_name_H-M   'P 1'
#
loop_
_entity.id
_entity.type
_entity.pdbx_description
1 polymer ?
#
loop_
_entity_poly.entity_id
_entity_poly.type
_entity_poly.pdbx_seq_one_letter_code
_entity_poly.pdbx_strand_id
1 'polypeptide(L)'
;MSKYAELFRNVGKTQGLADGPSDAQDVELPPNDESFTLMFVDDEDNVLNSLRRIFMDENYTILTANSAAKALEIMENRPVNLVISDHRMPGITGAELLKAIREKYPETIRIMLTGFADVNSIMGAVKDGAVYKFITKPWNDEDLRLTVSLALQQYVLMQENRKLKDIARQQQTKIKSYTGLFDENRGMMGDILVKAGLIGKEELEIAHRQKEADEFLSDFLVRTGMVTESKIIAAMQKSLNCEFVDLREVNIPQNVARCLPHELCEKSRLIPVRLEGNQLTAAMADPSDILKCDNIARVTGLKVVALLASSAQILEKLAQVYGVGEDIAFDDISEIEPLDEIDIVLDEDEKEVSVEELLGSSKVPPVIRIVNAVISEAIRYGASDIHIEAKTKYTVIRYRIDGMLHTKIRIPADMHAAVISRLKILAKMDISERRRPQDGRITVKAGTRIVDMRVSSLPTINGEKVVMRILDKSAAIKRLEDLGVLEADQKKVTLICKKPQGVIIATGPTGSGKTTMLYSLLSAMMNPNKNFETIEEPVEYFLEEANQVSVHEKIGLSFAQILRATLRQDPDVILVGEIRDYETADVAFKAALTGHMVLTTLHTNSSVASITRLIDMGIKPYIIGSALEGVVAQRLVRKICEGCRAAVAPDLDLLELLGLPADFFSGEIFKGQGCPRCNNTGYQGRLGVYEFFVMTDDFRQMISTNYKESEILAAARANGMRVLLDDGLDKVRLGLTTLEELVRVIGPTVRSERSCEHCGRNIDSKFVFCPHCGSFHHNCCIACRLPLEEEWAVCPFCGTTRGIAGE
;
A
#
# COMPACT_ATOMS: atom_id res chain seq x y z
N MET A 1 34.94 5.47 -15.87
CA MET A 1 33.65 5.14 -15.22
C MET A 1 32.64 6.23 -15.53
N SER A 2 31.43 5.89 -16.01
CA SER A 2 30.39 6.87 -16.39
C SER A 2 29.91 7.68 -15.18
N LYS A 3 29.66 9.00 -15.38
CA LYS A 3 29.21 9.96 -14.36
C LYS A 3 27.93 9.52 -13.61
N TYR A 4 27.14 8.63 -14.19
CA TYR A 4 25.89 8.13 -13.60
C TYR A 4 26.07 6.87 -12.73
N ALA A 5 27.22 6.19 -12.81
CA ALA A 5 27.50 4.99 -12.01
C ALA A 5 27.84 5.31 -10.53
N GLU A 6 28.21 6.56 -10.22
CA GLU A 6 28.53 6.98 -8.85
C GLU A 6 27.28 7.23 -7.98
N LEU A 7 26.13 7.51 -8.59
CA LEU A 7 24.88 7.84 -7.89
C LEU A 7 24.33 6.72 -7.01
N PHE A 8 24.77 5.47 -7.21
CA PHE A 8 24.19 4.30 -6.52
C PHE A 8 25.19 3.54 -5.65
N ARG A 9 26.44 4.02 -5.53
CA ARG A 9 27.48 3.36 -4.73
C ARG A 9 27.29 3.52 -3.21
N ASN A 10 26.39 4.40 -2.78
CA ASN A 10 26.17 4.72 -1.36
C ASN A 10 25.12 3.86 -0.64
N VAL A 11 24.55 2.83 -1.28
CA VAL A 11 23.59 1.93 -0.61
C VAL A 11 24.29 0.86 0.25
N GLY A 12 25.62 0.75 0.20
CA GLY A 12 26.39 -0.32 0.85
C GLY A 12 27.34 0.07 2.01
N LYS A 13 27.34 1.31 2.52
CA LYS A 13 28.23 1.70 3.63
C LYS A 13 27.44 2.08 4.89
N THR A 14 27.08 1.10 5.70
CA THR A 14 26.79 1.32 7.12
C THR A 14 28.10 1.34 7.89
N GLN A 15 28.43 2.50 8.48
CA GLN A 15 29.48 2.68 9.48
C GLN A 15 29.23 1.79 10.71
N GLY A 16 30.31 1.27 11.28
CA GLY A 16 30.29 0.12 12.18
C GLY A 16 29.86 0.37 13.62
N LEU A 17 29.57 -0.75 14.29
CA LEU A 17 29.57 -0.98 15.73
C LEU A 17 30.09 -2.41 15.98
N ALA A 18 30.74 -2.60 17.13
CA ALA A 18 31.86 -3.51 17.38
C ALA A 18 31.53 -4.96 17.80
N ASP A 19 32.56 -5.82 17.62
CA ASP A 19 33.01 -7.03 18.34
C ASP A 19 32.09 -8.26 18.56
N GLY A 20 32.48 -9.38 17.93
CA GLY A 20 32.08 -10.77 18.23
C GLY A 20 32.71 -11.78 17.24
N PRO A 21 33.15 -12.99 17.66
CA PRO A 21 34.29 -13.67 17.06
C PRO A 21 34.03 -14.40 15.73
N SER A 22 35.11 -14.42 14.97
CA SER A 22 35.35 -14.97 13.64
C SER A 22 34.96 -16.44 13.47
N ASP A 23 34.12 -16.72 12.48
CA ASP A 23 34.24 -17.85 11.54
C ASP A 23 33.24 -17.65 10.39
N ALA A 24 33.56 -16.73 9.48
CA ALA A 24 32.91 -16.62 8.19
C ALA A 24 34.01 -16.51 7.14
N GLN A 25 34.16 -17.56 6.34
CA GLN A 25 35.06 -17.57 5.18
C GLN A 25 34.69 -16.39 4.27
N ASP A 26 35.67 -15.50 4.07
CA ASP A 26 35.59 -14.37 3.16
C ASP A 26 35.19 -14.85 1.75
N VAL A 27 33.95 -14.60 1.38
CA VAL A 27 33.55 -14.61 -0.03
C VAL A 27 34.02 -13.27 -0.60
N GLU A 28 35.25 -13.25 -1.08
CA GLU A 28 35.77 -12.15 -1.89
C GLU A 28 34.83 -11.95 -3.10
N LEU A 29 34.17 -10.79 -3.14
CA LEU A 29 33.46 -10.33 -4.33
C LEU A 29 34.49 -10.12 -5.46
N PRO A 30 34.31 -10.71 -6.65
CA PRO A 30 35.24 -10.49 -7.75
C PRO A 30 35.18 -9.02 -8.22
N PRO A 31 36.31 -8.46 -8.69
CA PRO A 31 36.38 -7.07 -9.13
C PRO A 31 35.65 -6.92 -10.47
N ASN A 32 34.50 -6.22 -10.47
CA ASN A 32 33.78 -5.91 -11.71
C ASN A 32 34.46 -4.71 -12.42
N ASP A 33 35.46 -5.01 -13.24
CA ASP A 33 36.18 -4.05 -14.09
C ASP A 33 35.82 -4.21 -15.58
N GLU A 34 34.70 -4.87 -15.90
CA GLU A 34 34.26 -5.09 -17.28
C GLU A 34 33.41 -3.92 -17.81
N SER A 35 33.87 -3.27 -18.89
CA SER A 35 33.10 -2.26 -19.62
C SER A 35 32.00 -2.89 -20.48
N PHE A 36 30.78 -2.38 -20.44
CA PHE A 36 29.70 -2.85 -21.32
C PHE A 36 30.00 -2.53 -22.79
N THR A 37 29.65 -3.45 -23.69
CA THR A 37 29.79 -3.33 -25.14
C THR A 37 28.46 -2.99 -25.80
N LEU A 38 28.39 -1.85 -26.49
CA LEU A 38 27.21 -1.36 -27.20
C LEU A 38 27.46 -1.41 -28.71
N MET A 39 26.44 -1.82 -29.47
CA MET A 39 26.48 -1.84 -30.93
C MET A 39 25.41 -0.92 -31.50
N PHE A 40 25.83 0.04 -32.32
CA PHE A 40 24.92 0.89 -33.11
C PHE A 40 24.88 0.38 -34.56
N VAL A 41 23.67 0.22 -35.09
CA VAL A 41 23.43 -0.25 -36.47
C VAL A 41 22.54 0.74 -37.19
N ASP A 42 23.07 1.38 -38.22
CA ASP A 42 22.37 2.41 -39.01
C ASP A 42 23.09 2.54 -40.35
N ASP A 43 22.37 2.69 -41.46
CA ASP A 43 22.97 2.83 -42.79
C ASP A 43 23.56 4.22 -43.05
N GLU A 44 23.21 5.22 -42.24
CA GLU A 44 23.77 6.57 -42.31
C GLU A 44 24.97 6.76 -41.36
N ASP A 45 26.15 6.98 -41.93
CA ASP A 45 27.39 7.23 -41.17
C ASP A 45 27.28 8.46 -40.23
N ASN A 46 26.47 9.45 -40.60
CA ASN A 46 26.23 10.64 -39.77
C ASN A 46 25.51 10.29 -38.46
N VAL A 47 24.53 9.37 -38.51
CA VAL A 47 23.81 8.90 -37.34
C VAL A 47 24.74 8.09 -36.43
N LEU A 48 25.52 7.17 -37.00
CA LEU A 48 26.51 6.38 -36.25
C LEU A 48 27.53 7.26 -35.53
N ASN A 49 28.05 8.30 -36.20
CA ASN A 49 28.99 9.25 -35.61
C ASN A 49 28.35 10.08 -34.49
N SER A 50 27.07 10.44 -34.63
CA SER A 50 26.32 11.18 -33.61
C SER A 50 26.09 10.31 -32.36
N LEU A 51 25.64 9.06 -32.54
CA LEU A 51 25.49 8.08 -31.47
C LEU A 51 26.82 7.82 -30.75
N ARG A 52 27.92 7.66 -31.51
CA ARG A 52 29.26 7.49 -30.93
C ARG A 52 29.68 8.68 -30.07
N ARG A 53 29.37 9.91 -30.51
CA ARG A 53 29.69 11.13 -29.77
C ARG A 53 28.89 11.24 -28.47
N ILE A 54 27.61 10.86 -28.49
CA ILE A 54 26.73 10.91 -27.31
C ILE A 54 27.29 10.07 -26.16
N PHE A 55 27.87 8.91 -26.47
CA PHE A 55 28.39 7.96 -25.48
C PHE A 55 29.91 8.00 -25.30
N MET A 56 30.61 8.97 -25.90
CA MET A 56 32.08 9.04 -25.90
C MET A 56 32.67 9.28 -24.50
N ASP A 57 31.94 10.00 -23.64
CA ASP A 57 32.35 10.28 -22.26
C ASP A 57 31.99 9.15 -21.28
N GLU A 58 31.38 8.07 -21.77
CA GLU A 58 30.93 6.94 -20.96
C GLU A 58 31.89 5.75 -21.05
N ASN A 59 31.93 4.91 -20.01
CA ASN A 59 32.84 3.76 -19.94
C ASN A 59 32.32 2.55 -20.71
N TYR A 60 32.05 2.75 -21.99
CA TYR A 60 31.44 1.79 -22.88
C TYR A 60 32.37 1.45 -24.05
N THR A 61 32.40 0.18 -24.44
CA THR A 61 33.02 -0.25 -25.69
C THR A 61 32.00 -0.08 -26.81
N ILE A 62 32.21 0.92 -27.68
CA ILE A 62 31.27 1.25 -28.76
C ILE A 62 31.68 0.56 -30.07
N LEU A 63 30.77 -0.22 -30.62
CA LEU A 63 30.84 -0.84 -31.94
C LEU A 63 29.81 -0.21 -32.87
N THR A 64 30.13 -0.13 -34.17
CA THR A 64 29.24 0.45 -35.18
C THR A 64 29.20 -0.45 -36.41
N ALA A 65 28.03 -0.58 -37.02
CA ALA A 65 27.80 -1.33 -38.24
C ALA A 65 26.88 -0.53 -39.17
N ASN A 66 27.22 -0.49 -40.45
CA ASN A 66 26.44 0.21 -41.47
C ASN A 66 25.40 -0.67 -42.19
N SER A 67 25.23 -1.91 -41.72
CA SER A 67 24.25 -2.86 -42.24
C SER A 67 24.01 -3.99 -41.24
N ALA A 68 22.86 -4.65 -41.35
CA ALA A 68 22.50 -5.82 -40.54
C ALA A 68 23.51 -6.98 -40.68
N ALA A 69 24.01 -7.25 -41.90
CA ALA A 69 24.97 -8.32 -42.14
C ALA A 69 26.29 -8.09 -41.38
N LYS A 70 26.81 -6.85 -41.43
CA LYS A 70 28.02 -6.46 -40.71
C LYS A 70 27.83 -6.49 -39.19
N ALA A 71 26.64 -6.14 -38.70
CA ALA A 71 26.32 -6.21 -37.27
C ALA A 71 26.43 -7.65 -36.75
N LEU A 72 25.83 -8.61 -37.48
CA LEU A 72 25.90 -10.03 -37.13
C LEU A 72 27.32 -10.60 -37.20
N GLU A 73 28.10 -10.23 -38.22
CA GLU A 73 29.51 -10.62 -38.33
C GLU A 73 30.35 -10.14 -37.13
N ILE A 74 30.11 -8.91 -36.65
CA ILE A 74 30.80 -8.38 -35.48
C ILE A 74 30.38 -9.13 -34.20
N MET A 75 29.08 -9.45 -34.04
CA MET A 75 28.55 -10.19 -32.89
C MET A 75 29.03 -11.65 -32.82
N GLU A 76 29.43 -12.25 -33.93
CA GLU A 76 30.06 -13.58 -33.92
C GLU A 76 31.45 -13.57 -33.28
N ASN A 77 32.17 -12.46 -33.42
CA ASN A 77 33.54 -12.33 -32.95
C ASN A 77 33.67 -11.69 -31.57
N ARG A 78 32.65 -10.95 -31.11
CA ARG A 78 32.67 -10.24 -29.83
C ARG A 78 31.31 -10.24 -29.13
N PRO A 79 31.26 -10.42 -27.80
CA PRO A 79 30.02 -10.30 -27.05
C PRO A 79 29.52 -8.86 -27.03
N VAL A 80 28.22 -8.68 -27.25
CA VAL A 80 27.55 -7.38 -27.24
C VAL A 80 26.42 -7.43 -26.23
N ASN A 81 26.42 -6.48 -25.29
CA ASN A 81 25.42 -6.42 -24.23
C ASN A 81 24.14 -5.73 -24.69
N LEU A 82 24.26 -4.74 -25.57
CA LEU A 82 23.14 -3.95 -26.06
C LEU A 82 23.33 -3.56 -27.53
N VAL A 83 22.28 -3.76 -28.33
CA VAL A 83 22.22 -3.40 -29.75
C VAL A 83 21.14 -2.33 -29.94
N ILE A 84 21.48 -1.24 -30.62
CA ILE A 84 20.53 -0.22 -31.09
C ILE A 84 20.56 -0.22 -32.61
N SER A 85 19.42 -0.48 -33.24
CA SER A 85 19.31 -0.56 -34.70
C SER A 85 18.27 0.41 -35.23
N ASP A 86 18.55 1.10 -36.34
CA ASP A 86 17.51 1.77 -37.11
C ASP A 86 16.52 0.78 -37.72
N HIS A 87 15.26 1.20 -37.82
CA HIS A 87 14.21 0.40 -38.43
C HIS A 87 14.36 0.29 -39.95
N ARG A 88 14.71 1.39 -40.63
CA ARG A 88 14.73 1.51 -42.09
C ARG A 88 16.16 1.44 -42.61
N MET A 89 16.66 0.21 -42.78
CA MET A 89 17.95 -0.06 -43.41
C MET A 89 17.79 -0.78 -44.76
N PRO A 90 18.70 -0.59 -45.72
CA PRO A 90 18.69 -1.32 -46.99
C PRO A 90 18.86 -2.84 -46.77
N GLY A 91 18.04 -3.63 -47.47
CA GLY A 91 18.09 -5.10 -47.41
C GLY A 91 17.24 -5.66 -46.27
N ILE A 92 17.82 -5.80 -45.08
CA ILE A 92 17.16 -6.35 -43.89
C ILE A 92 16.75 -5.20 -42.97
N THR A 93 15.50 -5.18 -42.54
CA THR A 93 14.99 -4.14 -41.63
C THR A 93 15.58 -4.30 -40.22
N GLY A 94 15.59 -3.21 -39.44
CA GLY A 94 16.03 -3.29 -38.03
C GLY A 94 15.23 -4.27 -37.19
N ALA A 95 13.93 -4.40 -37.45
CA ALA A 95 13.07 -5.33 -36.73
C ALA A 95 13.48 -6.80 -37.01
N GLU A 96 13.79 -7.14 -38.25
CA GLU A 96 14.26 -8.47 -38.64
C GLU A 96 15.65 -8.78 -38.05
N LEU A 97 16.56 -7.81 -38.06
CA LEU A 97 17.87 -7.93 -37.40
C LEU A 97 17.72 -8.22 -35.91
N LEU A 98 16.91 -7.42 -35.19
CA LEU A 98 16.72 -7.61 -33.75
C LEU A 98 16.03 -8.95 -33.43
N LYS A 99 15.14 -9.43 -34.30
CA LYS A 99 14.55 -10.77 -34.19
C LYS A 99 15.61 -11.87 -34.34
N ALA A 100 16.49 -11.79 -35.33
CA ALA A 100 17.60 -12.73 -35.50
C ALA A 100 18.58 -12.70 -34.32
N ILE A 101 18.86 -11.50 -33.79
CA ILE A 101 19.69 -11.33 -32.59
C ILE A 101 19.04 -11.99 -31.38
N ARG A 102 17.72 -11.89 -31.21
CA ARG A 102 17.03 -12.57 -30.10
C ARG A 102 17.20 -14.08 -30.15
N GLU A 103 17.11 -14.68 -31.33
CA GLU A 103 17.20 -16.13 -31.49
C GLU A 103 18.62 -16.64 -31.23
N LYS A 104 19.65 -15.90 -31.68
CA LYS A 104 21.05 -16.31 -31.56
C LYS A 104 21.74 -15.83 -30.29
N TYR A 105 21.34 -14.67 -29.78
CA TYR A 105 21.90 -13.97 -28.61
C TYR A 105 20.75 -13.44 -27.72
N PRO A 106 20.01 -14.33 -27.04
CA PRO A 106 18.80 -13.97 -26.31
C PRO A 106 19.04 -12.95 -25.19
N GLU A 107 20.24 -12.99 -24.59
CA GLU A 107 20.68 -12.14 -23.49
C GLU A 107 20.99 -10.70 -23.93
N THR A 108 21.24 -10.45 -25.21
CA THR A 108 21.55 -9.10 -25.71
C THR A 108 20.28 -8.25 -25.68
N ILE A 109 20.36 -7.07 -25.04
CA ILE A 109 19.25 -6.11 -25.02
C ILE A 109 19.14 -5.43 -26.39
N ARG A 110 17.91 -5.24 -26.88
CA ARG A 110 17.62 -4.85 -28.26
C ARG A 110 16.77 -3.58 -28.29
N ILE A 111 17.31 -2.47 -28.77
CA ILE A 111 16.60 -1.18 -28.91
C ILE A 111 16.44 -0.85 -30.39
N MET A 112 15.28 -0.33 -30.77
CA MET A 112 15.01 0.09 -32.14
C MET A 112 14.90 1.62 -32.26
N LEU A 113 15.57 2.23 -33.23
CA LEU A 113 15.38 3.63 -33.62
C LEU A 113 14.38 3.71 -34.78
N THR A 114 13.43 4.64 -34.69
CA THR A 114 12.23 4.63 -35.55
C THR A 114 11.82 6.05 -35.94
N GLY A 115 11.30 6.27 -37.14
CA GLY A 115 10.70 7.56 -37.51
C GLY A 115 9.25 7.67 -37.03
N PHE A 116 8.73 8.90 -36.89
CA PHE A 116 7.32 9.15 -36.52
C PHE A 116 6.29 8.46 -37.44
N ALA A 117 6.65 8.21 -38.71
CA ALA A 117 5.77 7.56 -39.68
C ALA A 117 5.65 6.03 -39.51
N ASP A 118 6.52 5.41 -38.71
CA ASP A 118 6.63 3.94 -38.61
C ASP A 118 5.96 3.36 -37.34
N VAL A 119 5.49 4.21 -36.42
CA VAL A 119 5.00 3.84 -35.08
C VAL A 119 3.83 2.84 -35.14
N ASN A 120 2.93 2.98 -36.12
CA ASN A 120 1.78 2.08 -36.29
C ASN A 120 2.16 0.70 -36.84
N SER A 121 3.24 0.60 -37.63
CA SER A 121 3.76 -0.67 -38.16
C SER A 121 4.63 -1.46 -37.19
N ILE A 122 5.10 -0.83 -36.10
CA ILE A 122 6.05 -1.40 -35.13
C ILE A 122 5.38 -2.27 -34.05
N MET A 123 4.07 -2.16 -33.85
CA MET A 123 3.37 -2.88 -32.79
C MET A 123 3.46 -4.41 -32.90
N GLY A 124 3.72 -4.95 -34.10
CA GLY A 124 3.95 -6.39 -34.29
C GLY A 124 5.25 -6.90 -33.66
N ALA A 125 6.34 -6.13 -33.72
CA ALA A 125 7.64 -6.52 -33.17
C ALA A 125 7.71 -6.43 -31.63
N VAL A 126 6.88 -5.56 -31.04
CA VAL A 126 6.73 -5.43 -29.58
C VAL A 126 5.89 -6.58 -29.02
N LYS A 127 4.78 -6.94 -29.69
CA LYS A 127 3.93 -8.08 -29.29
C LYS A 127 4.68 -9.42 -29.31
N ASP A 128 5.62 -9.58 -30.24
CA ASP A 128 6.42 -10.79 -30.31
C ASP A 128 7.55 -10.83 -29.26
N GLY A 129 7.80 -9.76 -28.50
CA GLY A 129 8.90 -9.68 -27.52
C GLY A 129 10.30 -9.57 -28.15
N ALA A 130 10.40 -9.04 -29.37
CA ALA A 130 11.67 -8.95 -30.11
C ALA A 130 12.52 -7.73 -29.68
N VAL A 131 11.90 -6.68 -29.16
CA VAL A 131 12.54 -5.39 -28.88
C VAL A 131 12.25 -4.97 -27.44
N TYR A 132 13.28 -4.52 -26.72
CA TYR A 132 13.19 -4.03 -25.34
C TYR A 132 12.45 -2.69 -25.26
N LYS A 133 12.83 -1.76 -26.14
CA LYS A 133 12.25 -0.43 -26.24
C LYS A 133 12.52 0.15 -27.62
N PHE A 134 11.63 1.00 -28.12
CA PHE A 134 11.91 1.80 -29.31
C PHE A 134 12.09 3.27 -28.94
N ILE A 135 12.86 3.99 -29.75
CA ILE A 135 13.17 5.41 -29.59
C ILE A 135 12.86 6.10 -30.92
N THR A 136 12.18 7.24 -30.86
CA THR A 136 11.79 8.00 -32.05
C THR A 136 12.92 8.95 -32.50
N LYS A 137 13.17 9.04 -33.81
CA LYS A 137 14.04 10.03 -34.44
C LYS A 137 13.20 11.29 -34.80
N PRO A 138 13.71 12.53 -34.54
CA PRO A 138 14.96 12.85 -33.85
C PRO A 138 14.86 12.56 -32.34
N TRP A 139 15.96 12.05 -31.75
CA TRP A 139 16.01 11.72 -30.32
C TRP A 139 16.59 12.88 -29.49
N ASN A 140 16.31 12.85 -28.20
CA ASN A 140 17.00 13.65 -27.19
C ASN A 140 18.20 12.85 -26.63
N ASP A 141 19.37 13.46 -26.57
CA ASP A 141 20.62 12.81 -26.14
C ASP A 141 20.56 12.33 -24.68
N GLU A 142 19.90 13.08 -23.78
CA GLU A 142 19.75 12.70 -22.36
C GLU A 142 18.79 11.51 -22.20
N ASP A 143 17.66 11.52 -22.92
CA ASP A 143 16.69 10.42 -22.89
C ASP A 143 17.27 9.12 -23.47
N LEU A 144 18.09 9.24 -24.51
CA LEU A 144 18.79 8.12 -25.11
C LEU A 144 19.82 7.53 -24.14
N ARG A 145 20.61 8.37 -23.44
CA ARG A 145 21.54 7.92 -22.39
C ARG A 145 20.83 7.23 -21.24
N LEU A 146 19.75 7.83 -20.73
CA LEU A 146 18.95 7.25 -19.66
C LEU A 146 18.37 5.89 -20.07
N THR A 147 17.82 5.81 -21.29
CA THR A 147 17.25 4.57 -21.82
C THR A 147 18.29 3.45 -21.94
N VAL A 148 19.49 3.77 -22.42
CA VAL A 148 20.61 2.83 -22.50
C VAL A 148 21.09 2.40 -21.10
N SER A 149 21.13 3.32 -20.13
CA SER A 149 21.50 2.99 -18.75
C SER A 149 20.51 2.01 -18.11
N LEU A 150 19.21 2.26 -18.26
CA LEU A 150 18.14 1.38 -17.76
C LEU A 150 18.18 0.01 -18.44
N ALA A 151 18.41 -0.02 -19.75
CA ALA A 151 18.55 -1.26 -20.52
C ALA A 151 19.71 -2.13 -20.00
N LEU A 152 20.86 -1.54 -19.70
CA LEU A 152 22.01 -2.26 -19.14
C LEU A 152 21.79 -2.72 -17.69
N GLN A 153 21.05 -1.96 -16.88
CA GLN A 153 20.63 -2.44 -15.55
C GLN A 153 19.75 -3.68 -15.66
N GLN A 154 18.83 -3.70 -16.61
CA GLN A 154 18.01 -4.88 -16.87
C GLN A 154 18.83 -6.08 -17.34
N TYR A 155 19.85 -5.87 -18.17
CA TYR A 155 20.80 -6.92 -18.56
C TYR A 155 21.47 -7.57 -17.32
N VAL A 156 21.94 -6.75 -16.37
CA VAL A 156 22.55 -7.25 -15.12
C VAL A 156 21.54 -8.03 -14.28
N LEU A 157 20.32 -7.52 -14.14
CA LEU A 157 19.25 -8.19 -13.40
C LEU A 157 18.84 -9.52 -14.03
N MET A 158 18.86 -9.63 -15.37
CA MET A 158 18.57 -10.88 -16.08
C MET A 158 19.67 -11.92 -15.83
N GLN A 159 20.95 -11.51 -15.89
CA GLN A 159 22.09 -12.36 -15.55
C GLN A 159 22.03 -12.86 -14.11
N GLU A 160 21.71 -11.98 -13.15
CA GLU A 160 21.64 -12.33 -11.73
C GLU A 160 20.47 -13.27 -11.42
N ASN A 161 19.29 -13.02 -11.99
CA ASN A 161 18.14 -13.93 -11.88
C ASN A 161 18.45 -15.31 -12.45
N ARG A 162 19.16 -15.38 -13.58
CA ARG A 162 19.56 -16.67 -14.17
C ARG A 162 20.53 -17.42 -13.26
N LYS A 163 21.54 -16.74 -12.72
CA LYS A 163 22.47 -17.32 -11.74
C LYS A 163 21.75 -17.85 -10.51
N LEU A 164 20.77 -17.11 -9.99
CA LEU A 164 19.94 -17.53 -8.86
C LEU A 164 19.06 -18.74 -9.20
N LYS A 165 18.48 -18.79 -10.41
CA LYS A 165 17.74 -19.96 -10.89
C LYS A 165 18.62 -21.20 -11.01
N ASP A 166 19.84 -21.06 -11.51
CA ASP A 166 20.78 -22.18 -11.59
C ASP A 166 21.20 -22.69 -10.20
N ILE A 167 21.43 -21.77 -9.24
CA ILE A 167 21.69 -22.12 -7.84
C ILE A 167 20.48 -22.85 -7.23
N ALA A 168 19.27 -22.34 -7.43
CA ALA A 168 18.04 -22.95 -6.93
C ALA A 168 17.84 -24.35 -7.52
N ARG A 169 18.08 -24.53 -8.83
CA ARG A 169 18.02 -25.84 -9.49
C ARG A 169 19.06 -26.81 -8.93
N GLN A 170 20.28 -26.35 -8.66
CA GLN A 170 21.32 -27.16 -8.01
C GLN A 170 20.94 -27.55 -6.57
N GLN A 171 20.33 -26.63 -5.81
CA GLN A 171 19.82 -26.92 -4.47
C GLN A 171 18.65 -27.91 -4.50
N GLN A 172 17.73 -27.78 -5.46
CA GLN A 172 16.62 -28.71 -5.65
C GLN A 172 17.11 -30.11 -6.07
N THR A 173 18.18 -30.18 -6.86
CA THR A 173 18.85 -31.45 -7.21
C THR A 173 19.52 -32.07 -5.98
N LYS A 174 20.12 -31.27 -5.10
CA LYS A 174 20.65 -31.74 -3.81
C LYS A 174 19.53 -32.24 -2.88
N ILE A 175 18.40 -31.54 -2.82
CA ILE A 175 17.21 -31.98 -2.05
C ILE A 175 16.69 -33.32 -2.56
N LYS A 176 16.55 -33.49 -3.88
CA LYS A 176 16.17 -34.79 -4.49
C LYS A 176 17.19 -35.90 -4.21
N SER A 177 18.49 -35.57 -4.11
CA SER A 177 19.52 -36.55 -3.72
C SER A 177 19.40 -37.03 -2.27
N TYR A 178 18.77 -36.24 -1.38
CA TYR A 178 18.47 -36.68 -0.02
C TYR A 178 17.25 -37.61 0.03
N THR A 179 16.29 -37.46 -0.89
CA THR A 179 15.12 -38.35 -0.99
C THR A 179 15.51 -39.77 -1.40
N GLY A 180 16.52 -39.91 -2.28
CA GLY A 180 17.05 -41.21 -2.70
C GLY A 180 17.76 -42.04 -1.61
N LEU A 181 18.09 -41.44 -0.45
CA LEU A 181 18.66 -42.17 0.70
C LEU A 181 17.62 -43.06 1.42
N PHE A 182 16.32 -42.88 1.13
CA PHE A 182 15.23 -43.51 1.87
C PHE A 182 14.37 -44.47 1.02
N ASP A 183 14.72 -44.67 -0.24
CA ASP A 183 13.86 -45.30 -1.25
C ASP A 183 13.92 -46.85 -1.25
N GLU A 184 14.90 -47.45 -0.58
CA GLU A 184 15.05 -48.91 -0.52
C GLU A 184 14.49 -49.50 0.78
N ASN A 185 13.40 -50.25 0.69
CA ASN A 185 12.79 -50.97 1.80
C ASN A 185 13.53 -52.32 2.00
N ARG A 186 14.47 -52.39 2.96
CA ARG A 186 15.35 -53.55 3.20
C ARG A 186 15.00 -54.33 4.47
N GLY A 187 13.79 -54.14 4.99
CA GLY A 187 13.29 -54.84 6.16
C GLY A 187 13.23 -56.37 5.98
N MET A 188 13.49 -57.10 7.06
CA MET A 188 13.45 -58.57 7.11
C MET A 188 12.08 -59.10 7.56
N MET A 189 11.03 -58.28 7.59
CA MET A 189 9.69 -58.68 8.03
C MET A 189 9.21 -59.96 7.32
N GLY A 190 9.40 -60.06 6.01
CA GLY A 190 9.05 -61.26 5.24
C GLY A 190 9.71 -62.54 5.78
N ASP A 191 11.02 -62.51 5.98
CA ASP A 191 11.78 -63.64 6.51
C ASP A 191 11.40 -64.01 7.94
N ILE A 192 11.06 -63.02 8.77
CA ILE A 192 10.60 -63.22 10.14
C ILE A 192 9.25 -63.95 10.14
N LEU A 193 8.33 -63.56 9.26
CA LEU A 193 7.02 -64.20 9.12
C LEU A 193 7.12 -65.64 8.60
N VAL A 194 8.04 -65.91 7.66
CA VAL A 194 8.33 -67.27 7.18
C VAL A 194 8.91 -68.15 8.30
N LYS A 195 9.89 -67.64 9.06
CA LYS A 195 10.48 -68.39 10.20
C LYS A 195 9.46 -68.66 11.31
N ALA A 196 8.50 -67.77 11.50
CA ALA A 196 7.39 -67.95 12.44
C ALA A 196 6.32 -68.95 11.95
N GLY A 197 6.41 -69.42 10.70
CA GLY A 197 5.44 -70.33 10.10
C GLY A 197 4.10 -69.68 9.78
N LEU A 198 4.06 -68.35 9.65
CA LEU A 198 2.85 -67.59 9.35
C LEU A 198 2.56 -67.49 7.85
N ILE A 199 3.62 -67.52 7.03
CA ILE A 199 3.55 -67.58 5.56
C ILE A 199 4.60 -68.54 5.02
N GLY A 200 4.35 -69.12 3.85
CA GLY A 200 5.32 -69.88 3.07
C GLY A 200 6.28 -68.99 2.29
N LYS A 201 7.44 -69.54 1.88
CA LYS A 201 8.37 -68.84 0.98
C LYS A 201 7.74 -68.48 -0.36
N GLU A 202 6.91 -69.38 -0.90
CA GLU A 202 6.17 -69.14 -2.15
C GLU A 202 5.16 -68.00 -2.01
N GLU A 203 4.49 -67.90 -0.86
CA GLU A 203 3.55 -66.81 -0.56
C GLU A 203 4.26 -65.46 -0.42
N LEU A 204 5.46 -65.43 0.18
CA LEU A 204 6.28 -64.23 0.27
C LEU A 204 6.76 -63.75 -1.11
N GLU A 205 7.16 -64.67 -2.01
CA GLU A 205 7.52 -64.31 -3.39
C GLU A 205 6.33 -63.81 -4.21
N ILE A 206 5.12 -64.31 -3.94
CA ILE A 206 3.89 -63.80 -4.53
C ILE A 206 3.63 -62.37 -4.02
N ALA A 207 3.77 -62.13 -2.72
CA ALA A 207 3.59 -60.81 -2.12
C ALA A 207 4.56 -59.77 -2.70
N HIS A 208 5.84 -60.12 -2.89
CA HIS A 208 6.81 -59.19 -3.49
C HIS A 208 6.53 -58.88 -4.97
N ARG A 209 5.93 -59.80 -5.73
CA ARG A 209 5.60 -59.60 -7.15
C ARG A 209 4.27 -58.89 -7.38
N GLN A 210 3.30 -59.10 -6.51
CA GLN A 210 1.93 -58.61 -6.70
C GLN A 210 1.58 -57.37 -5.86
N LYS A 211 2.42 -56.99 -4.89
CA LYS A 211 2.25 -55.69 -4.21
C LYS A 211 2.42 -54.54 -5.20
N GLU A 212 1.65 -53.47 -5.02
CA GLU A 212 1.86 -52.25 -5.78
C GLU A 212 3.21 -51.59 -5.41
N ALA A 213 3.70 -50.68 -6.26
CA ALA A 213 5.00 -50.03 -6.07
C ALA A 213 5.10 -49.33 -4.69
N ASP A 214 4.01 -48.67 -4.28
CA ASP A 214 3.92 -47.91 -3.03
C ASP A 214 3.20 -48.67 -1.88
N GLU A 215 2.82 -49.94 -2.09
CA GLU A 215 2.15 -50.75 -1.06
C GLU A 215 3.16 -51.41 -0.11
N PHE A 216 2.90 -51.28 1.20
CA PHE A 216 3.72 -51.87 2.26
C PHE A 216 3.42 -53.36 2.44
N LEU A 217 4.44 -54.16 2.78
CA LEU A 217 4.32 -55.63 2.80
C LEU A 217 3.26 -56.14 3.79
N SER A 218 3.17 -55.54 4.99
CA SER A 218 2.14 -55.90 5.98
C SER A 218 0.73 -55.65 5.46
N ASP A 219 0.53 -54.54 4.74
CA ASP A 219 -0.79 -54.12 4.24
C ASP A 219 -1.30 -55.13 3.20
N PHE A 220 -0.43 -55.56 2.28
CA PHE A 220 -0.74 -56.58 1.27
C PHE A 220 -1.11 -57.94 1.90
N LEU A 221 -0.32 -58.41 2.88
CA LEU A 221 -0.53 -59.72 3.53
C LEU A 221 -1.84 -59.76 4.32
N VAL A 222 -2.24 -58.64 4.92
CA VAL A 222 -3.52 -58.51 5.63
C VAL A 222 -4.68 -58.41 4.65
N ARG A 223 -4.56 -57.58 3.61
CA ARG A 223 -5.58 -57.37 2.58
C ARG A 223 -5.93 -58.65 1.80
N THR A 224 -4.94 -59.47 1.51
CA THR A 224 -5.11 -60.76 0.81
C THR A 224 -5.57 -61.90 1.73
N GLY A 225 -5.70 -61.65 3.04
CA GLY A 225 -6.14 -62.63 4.03
C GLY A 225 -5.10 -63.69 4.36
N MET A 226 -3.84 -63.54 3.93
CA MET A 226 -2.76 -64.50 4.19
C MET A 226 -2.38 -64.52 5.68
N VAL A 227 -2.32 -63.35 6.33
CA VAL A 227 -2.02 -63.22 7.76
C VAL A 227 -2.81 -62.09 8.39
N THR A 228 -3.27 -62.26 9.63
CA THR A 228 -3.88 -61.18 10.41
C THR A 228 -2.81 -60.27 11.05
N GLU A 229 -3.05 -58.96 11.10
CA GLU A 229 -2.12 -57.97 11.66
C GLU A 229 -1.64 -58.32 13.09
N SER A 230 -2.52 -58.84 13.95
CA SER A 230 -2.15 -59.28 15.31
C SER A 230 -1.09 -60.39 15.33
N LYS A 231 -1.09 -61.29 14.34
CA LYS A 231 -0.08 -62.36 14.22
C LYS A 231 1.25 -61.81 13.71
N ILE A 232 1.22 -60.81 12.82
CA ILE A 232 2.42 -60.10 12.34
C ILE A 232 3.11 -59.40 13.51
N ILE A 233 2.36 -58.62 14.28
CA ILE A 233 2.88 -57.90 15.46
C ILE A 233 3.50 -58.90 16.47
N ALA A 234 2.80 -59.97 16.81
CA ALA A 234 3.30 -60.98 17.76
C ALA A 234 4.59 -61.65 17.28
N ALA A 235 4.72 -61.94 15.99
CA ALA A 235 5.95 -62.50 15.41
C ALA A 235 7.11 -61.50 15.45
N MET A 236 6.85 -60.24 15.12
CA MET A 236 7.84 -59.16 15.13
C MET A 236 8.35 -58.86 16.55
N GLN A 237 7.45 -58.76 17.54
CA GLN A 237 7.82 -58.58 18.95
C GLN A 237 8.71 -59.72 19.46
N LYS A 238 8.34 -60.96 19.16
CA LYS A 238 9.09 -62.14 19.60
C LYS A 238 10.47 -62.23 18.95
N SER A 239 10.59 -61.87 17.67
CA SER A 239 11.84 -61.99 16.92
C SER A 239 12.81 -60.82 17.15
N LEU A 240 12.30 -59.60 17.37
CA LEU A 240 13.11 -58.38 17.46
C LEU A 240 13.28 -57.87 18.90
N ASN A 241 12.57 -58.47 19.87
CA ASN A 241 12.53 -58.01 21.26
C ASN A 241 12.20 -56.50 21.37
N CYS A 242 11.25 -56.04 20.56
CA CYS A 242 10.82 -54.65 20.50
C CYS A 242 9.49 -54.47 21.25
N GLU A 243 9.36 -53.32 21.93
CA GLU A 243 8.12 -52.94 22.60
C GLU A 243 7.06 -52.55 21.56
N PHE A 244 5.82 -53.01 21.76
CA PHE A 244 4.68 -52.57 20.96
C PHE A 244 4.04 -51.36 21.62
N VAL A 245 3.74 -50.34 20.83
CA VAL A 245 3.07 -49.12 21.28
C VAL A 245 1.73 -48.95 20.59
N ASP A 246 0.67 -48.73 21.37
CA ASP A 246 -0.65 -48.38 20.83
C ASP A 246 -0.73 -46.87 20.59
N LEU A 247 -0.65 -46.45 19.33
CA LEU A 247 -0.62 -45.03 18.96
C LEU A 247 -1.95 -44.29 19.23
N ARG A 248 -3.04 -45.02 19.53
CA ARG A 248 -4.33 -44.40 19.90
C ARG A 248 -4.26 -43.75 21.27
N GLU A 249 -3.43 -44.27 22.17
CA GLU A 249 -3.28 -43.78 23.54
C GLU A 249 -2.14 -42.77 23.68
N VAL A 250 -1.32 -42.60 22.64
CA VAL A 250 -0.16 -41.71 22.66
C VAL A 250 -0.49 -40.36 22.05
N ASN A 251 -0.20 -39.28 22.80
CA ASN A 251 -0.29 -37.91 22.29
C ASN A 251 1.08 -37.49 21.70
N ILE A 252 1.10 -37.14 20.41
CA ILE A 252 2.33 -36.76 19.69
C ILE A 252 2.30 -35.25 19.44
N PRO A 253 3.19 -34.47 20.07
CA PRO A 253 3.31 -33.03 19.82
C PRO A 253 3.69 -32.73 18.36
N GLN A 254 3.11 -31.69 17.75
CA GLN A 254 3.30 -31.37 16.33
C GLN A 254 4.75 -31.03 15.97
N ASN A 255 5.53 -30.49 16.93
CA ASN A 255 6.96 -30.25 16.77
C ASN A 255 7.80 -31.54 16.73
N VAL A 256 7.34 -32.62 17.37
CA VAL A 256 8.02 -33.94 17.32
C VAL A 256 7.71 -34.64 16.01
N ALA A 257 6.44 -34.60 15.56
CA ALA A 257 6.06 -35.18 14.27
C ALA A 257 6.79 -34.52 13.09
N ARG A 258 6.91 -33.18 13.11
CA ARG A 258 7.62 -32.41 12.08
C ARG A 258 9.15 -32.57 12.08
N CYS A 259 9.72 -33.38 12.98
CA CYS A 259 11.16 -33.72 12.92
C CYS A 259 11.52 -34.57 11.70
N LEU A 260 10.55 -35.28 11.11
CA LEU A 260 10.72 -36.03 9.86
C LEU A 260 9.74 -35.53 8.79
N PRO A 261 10.13 -35.53 7.49
CA PRO A 261 9.23 -35.18 6.39
C PRO A 261 8.00 -36.09 6.32
N HIS A 262 6.83 -35.52 5.99
CA HIS A 262 5.56 -36.27 5.91
C HIS A 262 5.66 -37.46 4.93
N GLU A 263 6.15 -37.19 3.71
CA GLU A 263 6.30 -38.20 2.66
C GLU A 263 7.20 -39.37 3.09
N LEU A 264 8.22 -39.10 3.93
CA LEU A 264 9.08 -40.15 4.49
C LEU A 264 8.32 -41.01 5.50
N CYS A 265 7.59 -40.37 6.42
CA CYS A 265 6.77 -41.04 7.44
C CYS A 265 5.71 -41.95 6.80
N GLU A 266 5.05 -41.46 5.75
CA GLU A 266 4.01 -42.19 5.03
C GLU A 266 4.58 -43.37 4.24
N LYS A 267 5.56 -43.15 3.35
CA LYS A 267 6.17 -44.21 2.53
C LYS A 267 6.84 -45.29 3.38
N SER A 268 7.49 -44.89 4.48
CA SER A 268 8.21 -45.82 5.35
C SER A 268 7.37 -46.43 6.46
N ARG A 269 6.07 -46.09 6.56
CA ARG A 269 5.15 -46.50 7.64
C ARG A 269 5.80 -46.32 9.01
N LEU A 270 6.16 -45.08 9.33
CA LEU A 270 6.72 -44.68 10.62
C LEU A 270 6.20 -43.31 11.06
N ILE A 271 6.26 -43.04 12.37
CA ILE A 271 5.94 -41.72 12.93
C ILE A 271 6.84 -41.41 14.14
N PRO A 272 7.42 -40.20 14.23
CA PRO A 272 8.08 -39.72 15.45
C PRO A 272 7.10 -39.67 16.62
N VAL A 273 7.44 -40.31 17.74
CA VAL A 273 6.57 -40.36 18.93
C VAL A 273 7.08 -39.43 20.02
N ARG A 274 8.39 -39.42 20.25
CA ARG A 274 9.00 -38.67 21.36
C ARG A 274 10.40 -38.22 21.00
N LEU A 275 10.75 -37.00 21.41
CA LEU A 275 12.08 -36.43 21.27
C LEU A 275 12.60 -36.02 22.66
N GLU A 276 13.64 -36.69 23.15
CA GLU A 276 14.25 -36.41 24.46
C GLU A 276 15.77 -36.24 24.31
N GLY A 277 16.27 -35.02 24.49
CA GLY A 277 17.69 -34.71 24.33
C GLY A 277 18.18 -35.03 22.91
N ASN A 278 19.11 -35.99 22.80
CA ASN A 278 19.66 -36.45 21.51
C ASN A 278 19.03 -37.77 21.03
N GLN A 279 17.85 -38.13 21.51
CA GLN A 279 17.19 -39.40 21.21
C GLN A 279 15.79 -39.19 20.61
N LEU A 280 15.57 -39.78 19.43
CA LEU A 280 14.30 -39.81 18.72
C LEU A 280 13.66 -41.19 18.88
N THR A 281 12.53 -41.28 19.57
CA THR A 281 11.70 -42.50 19.58
C THR A 281 10.73 -42.46 18.41
N ALA A 282 10.81 -43.43 17.51
CA ALA A 282 9.94 -43.54 16.34
C ALA A 282 9.13 -44.84 16.40
N ALA A 283 7.82 -44.77 16.17
CA ALA A 283 6.99 -45.95 15.98
C ALA A 283 7.02 -46.36 14.52
N MET A 284 7.27 -47.64 14.24
CA MET A 284 7.50 -48.17 12.89
C MET A 284 6.69 -49.44 12.69
N ALA A 285 6.13 -49.62 11.49
CA ALA A 285 5.49 -50.88 11.09
C ALA A 285 6.52 -52.00 10.90
N ASP A 286 7.72 -51.66 10.42
CA ASP A 286 8.85 -52.58 10.30
C ASP A 286 10.11 -52.07 11.02
N PRO A 287 10.27 -52.35 12.33
CA PRO A 287 11.49 -52.04 13.08
C PRO A 287 12.72 -52.87 12.66
N SER A 288 12.58 -53.86 11.77
CA SER A 288 13.74 -54.67 11.31
C SER A 288 14.59 -53.96 10.25
N ASP A 289 14.12 -52.82 9.72
CA ASP A 289 14.88 -51.99 8.79
C ASP A 289 15.90 -51.12 9.53
N ILE A 290 17.00 -51.75 9.93
CA ILE A 290 18.10 -51.11 10.69
C ILE A 290 18.74 -49.99 9.86
N LEU A 291 18.87 -50.18 8.54
CA LEU A 291 19.46 -49.17 7.65
C LEU A 291 18.62 -47.90 7.58
N LYS A 292 17.29 -48.03 7.59
CA LYS A 292 16.40 -46.88 7.66
C LYS A 292 16.52 -46.13 8.98
N CYS A 293 16.64 -46.84 10.10
CA CYS A 293 16.94 -46.21 11.40
C CYS A 293 18.28 -45.46 11.37
N ASP A 294 19.33 -46.04 10.79
CA ASP A 294 20.65 -45.42 10.66
C ASP A 294 20.64 -44.20 9.73
N ASN A 295 19.90 -44.26 8.62
CA ASN A 295 19.75 -43.13 7.70
C ASN A 295 18.99 -41.97 8.37
N ILE A 296 17.92 -42.26 9.11
CA ILE A 296 17.21 -41.25 9.91
C ILE A 296 18.16 -40.67 10.95
N ALA A 297 18.95 -41.49 11.65
CA ALA A 297 19.91 -41.03 12.64
C ALA A 297 21.00 -40.14 12.03
N ARG A 298 21.50 -40.50 10.84
CA ARG A 298 22.53 -39.74 10.13
C ARG A 298 22.02 -38.39 9.63
N VAL A 299 20.80 -38.34 9.10
CA VAL A 299 20.20 -37.11 8.58
C VAL A 299 19.77 -36.17 9.71
N THR A 300 19.21 -36.72 10.79
CA THR A 300 18.73 -35.90 11.92
C THR A 300 19.81 -35.58 12.95
N GLY A 301 20.92 -36.33 12.97
CA GLY A 301 21.94 -36.25 14.02
C GLY A 301 21.49 -36.87 15.36
N LEU A 302 20.29 -37.45 15.42
CA LEU A 302 19.66 -37.99 16.62
C LEU A 302 19.86 -39.50 16.72
N LYS A 303 19.95 -40.04 17.93
CA LYS A 303 19.90 -41.49 18.18
C LYS A 303 18.46 -41.98 18.01
N VAL A 304 18.20 -42.83 17.03
CA VAL A 304 16.87 -43.39 16.78
C VAL A 304 16.62 -44.63 17.63
N VAL A 305 15.46 -44.70 18.29
CA VAL A 305 14.95 -45.90 18.97
C VAL A 305 13.59 -46.25 18.38
N ALA A 306 13.52 -47.43 17.76
CA ALA A 306 12.33 -47.92 17.10
C ALA A 306 11.39 -48.65 18.09
N LEU A 307 10.11 -48.32 18.05
CA LEU A 307 9.00 -49.04 18.68
C LEU A 307 8.16 -49.68 17.59
N LEU A 308 7.58 -50.85 17.86
CA LEU A 308 6.67 -51.50 16.92
C LEU A 308 5.26 -50.91 17.07
N ALA A 309 4.65 -50.52 15.96
CA ALA A 309 3.23 -50.15 15.93
C ALA A 309 2.56 -50.77 14.70
N SER A 310 1.23 -50.85 14.73
CA SER A 310 0.47 -51.35 13.59
C SER A 310 0.47 -50.35 12.43
N SER A 311 0.48 -50.85 11.19
CA SER A 311 0.51 -50.00 9.99
C SER A 311 -0.74 -49.13 9.91
N ALA A 312 -1.90 -49.71 10.25
CA ALA A 312 -3.18 -49.00 10.32
C ALA A 312 -3.15 -47.85 11.33
N GLN A 313 -2.65 -48.09 12.56
CA GLN A 313 -2.57 -47.03 13.57
C GLN A 313 -1.57 -45.94 13.20
N ILE A 314 -0.48 -46.27 12.49
CA ILE A 314 0.48 -45.28 12.01
C ILE A 314 -0.20 -44.36 10.98
N LEU A 315 -0.89 -44.91 9.98
CA LEU A 315 -1.60 -44.12 8.98
C LEU A 315 -2.71 -43.25 9.59
N GLU A 316 -3.52 -43.81 10.50
CA GLU A 316 -4.53 -43.04 11.23
C GLU A 316 -3.90 -41.90 12.03
N LYS A 317 -2.75 -42.15 12.68
CA LYS A 317 -2.05 -41.13 13.46
C LYS A 317 -1.38 -40.08 12.59
N LEU A 318 -0.83 -40.47 11.43
CA LEU A 318 -0.31 -39.55 10.43
C LEU A 318 -1.44 -38.66 9.91
N ALA A 319 -2.59 -39.22 9.54
CA ALA A 319 -3.76 -38.44 9.16
C ALA A 319 -4.28 -37.55 10.31
N GLN A 320 -4.17 -37.96 11.56
CA GLN A 320 -4.55 -37.09 12.70
C GLN A 320 -3.56 -35.93 12.92
N VAL A 321 -2.26 -36.18 12.73
CA VAL A 321 -1.18 -35.23 13.03
C VAL A 321 -0.88 -34.29 11.85
N TYR A 322 -1.04 -34.79 10.63
CA TYR A 322 -0.83 -34.07 9.36
C TYR A 322 -2.15 -33.71 8.67
N GLY A 323 -3.24 -34.47 8.82
CA GLY A 323 -4.54 -34.24 8.14
C GLY A 323 -5.43 -33.13 8.73
N VAL A 324 -4.89 -32.26 9.59
CA VAL A 324 -5.43 -30.88 9.78
C VAL A 324 -4.79 -29.89 8.79
N GLY A 325 -3.95 -30.39 7.88
CA GLY A 325 -3.38 -29.63 6.79
C GLY A 325 -2.63 -30.54 5.84
N GLU A 326 -3.36 -31.25 4.97
CA GLU A 326 -2.71 -31.90 3.83
C GLU A 326 -2.62 -30.92 2.65
N ASP A 327 -1.35 -30.57 2.42
CA ASP A 327 -0.71 -30.44 1.13
C ASP A 327 -1.06 -29.22 0.29
N ILE A 328 -0.52 -28.09 0.76
CA ILE A 328 0.19 -27.19 -0.14
C ILE A 328 1.34 -27.99 -0.73
N ALA A 329 1.08 -28.68 -1.84
CA ALA A 329 2.13 -29.09 -2.76
C ALA A 329 2.86 -27.81 -3.21
N PHE A 330 4.08 -27.63 -2.72
CA PHE A 330 4.97 -26.54 -3.12
C PHE A 330 5.56 -26.74 -4.54
N ASP A 331 5.10 -27.75 -5.28
CA ASP A 331 5.62 -28.09 -6.62
C ASP A 331 5.03 -27.24 -7.77
N ASP A 332 3.90 -26.56 -7.57
CA ASP A 332 3.25 -25.73 -8.62
C ASP A 332 3.70 -24.25 -8.64
N ILE A 333 4.75 -23.87 -7.88
CA ILE A 333 5.38 -22.54 -8.01
C ILE A 333 6.35 -22.50 -9.22
N SER A 334 6.48 -23.60 -9.96
CA SER A 334 7.37 -23.69 -11.13
C SER A 334 6.77 -23.14 -12.44
N GLU A 335 5.51 -22.69 -12.44
CA GLU A 335 4.88 -21.96 -13.56
C GLU A 335 4.45 -20.54 -13.16
N ILE A 336 5.35 -19.77 -12.54
CA ILE A 336 5.22 -18.31 -12.64
C ILE A 336 5.71 -17.91 -14.03
N GLU A 337 4.77 -17.93 -14.98
CA GLU A 337 4.85 -17.12 -16.20
C GLU A 337 5.25 -15.67 -15.84
N PRO A 338 5.93 -14.94 -16.73
CA PRO A 338 6.28 -13.55 -16.45
C PRO A 338 5.00 -12.81 -16.08
N LEU A 339 4.94 -12.33 -14.82
CA LEU A 339 3.79 -11.62 -14.28
C LEU A 339 3.67 -10.24 -14.95
N ASP A 340 3.18 -10.24 -16.18
CA ASP A 340 2.28 -9.20 -16.64
C ASP A 340 1.10 -9.19 -15.65
N GLU A 341 0.76 -7.99 -15.18
CA GLU A 341 -0.23 -7.62 -14.16
C GLU A 341 -1.16 -8.75 -13.65
N ILE A 342 -0.97 -9.18 -12.37
CA ILE A 342 -1.99 -9.98 -11.66
C ILE A 342 -3.16 -9.04 -11.34
N ASP A 343 -4.09 -8.91 -12.28
CA ASP A 343 -5.37 -8.27 -12.01
C ASP A 343 -6.25 -9.21 -11.18
N ILE A 344 -6.75 -8.72 -10.05
CA ILE A 344 -7.80 -9.44 -9.31
C ILE A 344 -9.12 -9.13 -10.02
N VAL A 345 -9.71 -10.13 -10.68
CA VAL A 345 -11.07 -10.04 -11.21
C VAL A 345 -12.06 -10.51 -10.13
N LEU A 346 -12.97 -9.63 -9.73
CA LEU A 346 -14.03 -9.92 -8.77
C LEU A 346 -15.39 -9.90 -9.49
N ASP A 347 -16.16 -10.98 -9.35
CA ASP A 347 -17.55 -11.05 -9.82
C ASP A 347 -18.47 -10.33 -8.81
N GLU A 348 -19.38 -9.49 -9.29
CA GLU A 348 -20.25 -8.65 -8.45
C GLU A 348 -21.30 -9.44 -7.63
N ASP A 349 -21.50 -10.73 -7.93
CA ASP A 349 -22.57 -11.57 -7.38
C ASP A 349 -22.20 -12.38 -6.10
N GLU A 350 -21.01 -12.20 -5.52
CA GLU A 350 -20.64 -12.93 -4.29
C GLU A 350 -21.46 -12.44 -3.08
N LYS A 351 -22.29 -13.31 -2.49
CA LYS A 351 -23.08 -13.01 -1.27
C LYS A 351 -22.18 -12.73 -0.05
N GLU A 352 -22.74 -12.27 1.07
CA GLU A 352 -22.02 -12.25 2.35
C GLU A 352 -21.58 -13.69 2.68
N VAL A 353 -20.28 -13.96 2.60
CA VAL A 353 -19.71 -15.30 2.86
C VAL A 353 -19.23 -15.36 4.30
N SER A 354 -19.64 -16.36 5.07
CA SER A 354 -19.14 -16.56 6.43
C SER A 354 -17.69 -17.06 6.43
N VAL A 355 -16.95 -16.81 7.53
CA VAL A 355 -15.57 -17.31 7.67
C VAL A 355 -15.53 -18.84 7.61
N GLU A 356 -16.58 -19.54 8.10
CA GLU A 356 -16.67 -21.00 7.98
C GLU A 356 -16.84 -21.45 6.52
N GLU A 357 -17.60 -20.73 5.69
CA GLU A 357 -17.73 -21.01 4.27
C GLU A 357 -16.45 -20.72 3.48
N LEU A 358 -15.69 -19.68 3.87
CA LEU A 358 -14.36 -19.35 3.31
C LEU A 358 -13.28 -20.41 3.60
N LEU A 359 -13.50 -21.23 4.64
CA LEU A 359 -12.64 -22.34 5.03
C LEU A 359 -13.10 -23.70 4.46
N GLY A 360 -14.29 -23.76 3.84
CA GLY A 360 -14.86 -24.97 3.23
C GLY A 360 -14.21 -25.44 1.92
N SER A 361 -14.58 -26.64 1.47
CA SER A 361 -14.02 -27.41 0.34
C SER A 361 -14.25 -26.76 -1.03
N SER A 362 -13.42 -25.78 -1.37
CA SER A 362 -13.24 -25.28 -2.74
C SER A 362 -11.84 -25.62 -3.25
N LYS A 363 -11.64 -25.73 -4.58
CA LYS A 363 -10.31 -25.93 -5.20
C LYS A 363 -9.35 -24.75 -4.99
N VAL A 364 -9.83 -23.58 -4.55
CA VAL A 364 -9.02 -22.38 -4.35
C VAL A 364 -8.49 -22.32 -2.90
N PRO A 365 -7.18 -22.08 -2.68
CA PRO A 365 -6.59 -21.98 -1.36
C PRO A 365 -7.33 -21.00 -0.42
N PRO A 366 -7.59 -21.36 0.86
CA PRO A 366 -8.35 -20.52 1.80
C PRO A 366 -7.80 -19.10 1.96
N VAL A 367 -6.49 -18.92 1.88
CA VAL A 367 -5.82 -17.61 1.98
C VAL A 367 -6.21 -16.68 0.83
N ILE A 368 -6.32 -17.21 -0.40
CA ILE A 368 -6.74 -16.44 -1.57
C ILE A 368 -8.19 -16.00 -1.41
N ARG A 369 -9.06 -16.91 -0.95
CA ARG A 369 -10.47 -16.62 -0.68
C ARG A 369 -10.64 -15.54 0.38
N ILE A 370 -9.89 -15.63 1.48
CA ILE A 370 -9.93 -14.61 2.55
C ILE A 370 -9.50 -13.24 2.00
N VAL A 371 -8.39 -13.16 1.27
CA VAL A 371 -7.91 -11.88 0.72
C VAL A 371 -8.90 -11.29 -0.29
N ASN A 372 -9.44 -12.11 -1.20
CA ASN A 372 -10.44 -11.66 -2.17
C ASN A 372 -11.73 -11.20 -1.49
N ALA A 373 -12.22 -11.95 -0.50
CA ALA A 373 -13.42 -11.58 0.26
C ALA A 373 -13.20 -10.26 1.02
N VAL A 374 -12.04 -10.07 1.66
CA VAL A 374 -11.68 -8.84 2.39
C VAL A 374 -11.68 -7.63 1.46
N ILE A 375 -11.10 -7.76 0.26
CA ILE A 375 -11.06 -6.68 -0.74
C ILE A 375 -12.47 -6.39 -1.27
N SER A 376 -13.21 -7.44 -1.67
CA SER A 376 -14.57 -7.32 -2.22
C SER A 376 -15.53 -6.68 -1.23
N GLU A 377 -15.49 -7.13 0.02
CA GLU A 377 -16.33 -6.61 1.11
C GLU A 377 -16.00 -5.13 1.39
N ALA A 378 -14.70 -4.77 1.41
CA ALA A 378 -14.29 -3.39 1.58
C ALA A 378 -14.78 -2.46 0.46
N ILE A 379 -14.71 -2.90 -0.80
CA ILE A 379 -15.23 -2.15 -1.96
C ILE A 379 -16.75 -2.01 -1.84
N ARG A 380 -17.47 -3.10 -1.53
CA ARG A 380 -18.94 -3.10 -1.36
C ARG A 380 -19.41 -2.14 -0.28
N TYR A 381 -18.71 -2.08 0.85
CA TYR A 381 -19.02 -1.14 1.93
C TYR A 381 -18.51 0.28 1.69
N GLY A 382 -17.82 0.56 0.59
CA GLY A 382 -17.26 1.88 0.29
C GLY A 382 -16.18 2.30 1.29
N ALA A 383 -15.37 1.37 1.77
CA ALA A 383 -14.28 1.65 2.70
C ALA A 383 -13.17 2.47 2.03
N SER A 384 -12.54 3.38 2.78
CA SER A 384 -11.36 4.13 2.31
C SER A 384 -10.05 3.38 2.56
N ASP A 385 -9.99 2.61 3.65
CA ASP A 385 -8.79 1.89 4.05
C ASP A 385 -9.17 0.52 4.64
N ILE A 386 -8.38 -0.50 4.32
CA ILE A 386 -8.42 -1.83 4.93
C ILE A 386 -7.23 -1.94 5.88
N HIS A 387 -7.48 -2.26 7.13
CA HIS A 387 -6.46 -2.45 8.15
C HIS A 387 -6.41 -3.92 8.56
N ILE A 388 -5.26 -4.56 8.37
CA ILE A 388 -5.01 -5.95 8.77
C ILE A 388 -3.94 -5.94 9.85
N GLU A 389 -4.32 -6.32 11.07
CA GLU A 389 -3.47 -6.18 12.25
C GLU A 389 -3.36 -7.50 13.01
N ALA A 390 -2.13 -8.00 13.17
CA ALA A 390 -1.85 -9.11 14.07
C ALA A 390 -2.10 -8.70 15.54
N LYS A 391 -2.92 -9.48 16.24
CA LYS A 391 -3.01 -9.48 17.71
C LYS A 391 -2.48 -10.82 18.22
N THR A 392 -2.31 -10.92 19.54
CA THR A 392 -1.70 -12.09 20.18
C THR A 392 -2.43 -13.41 19.91
N LYS A 393 -3.76 -13.40 19.72
CA LYS A 393 -4.58 -14.61 19.55
C LYS A 393 -5.28 -14.72 18.19
N TYR A 394 -5.38 -13.63 17.45
CA TYR A 394 -6.09 -13.57 16.17
C TYR A 394 -5.59 -12.36 15.38
N THR A 395 -5.78 -12.38 14.06
CA THR A 395 -5.63 -11.18 13.23
C THR A 395 -6.97 -10.49 13.09
N VAL A 396 -6.94 -9.17 13.23
CA VAL A 396 -8.13 -8.32 13.12
C VAL A 396 -8.09 -7.59 11.79
N ILE A 397 -9.19 -7.68 11.05
CA ILE A 397 -9.43 -6.90 9.85
C ILE A 397 -10.47 -5.83 10.17
N ARG A 398 -10.10 -4.57 9.93
CA ARG A 398 -10.95 -3.41 10.16
C ARG A 398 -11.05 -2.59 8.88
N TYR A 399 -12.24 -2.14 8.55
CA TYR A 399 -12.44 -1.20 7.44
C TYR A 399 -12.61 0.20 7.99
N ARG A 400 -12.00 1.18 7.33
CA ARG A 400 -12.32 2.58 7.55
C ARG A 400 -13.51 2.96 6.67
N ILE A 401 -14.69 3.04 7.27
CA ILE A 401 -15.93 3.44 6.60
C ILE A 401 -16.34 4.79 7.16
N ASP A 402 -16.59 5.75 6.27
CA ASP A 402 -16.95 7.13 6.66
C ASP A 402 -16.02 7.76 7.72
N GLY A 403 -14.72 7.44 7.62
CA GLY A 403 -13.67 7.96 8.52
C GLY A 403 -13.48 7.16 9.81
N MET A 404 -14.37 6.24 10.15
CA MET A 404 -14.32 5.43 11.36
C MET A 404 -13.86 3.99 11.11
N LEU A 405 -13.14 3.41 12.05
CA LEU A 405 -12.70 2.02 11.98
C LEU A 405 -13.80 1.09 12.50
N HIS A 406 -14.23 0.17 11.65
CA HIS A 406 -15.19 -0.88 11.97
C HIS A 406 -14.49 -2.23 11.94
N THR A 407 -14.52 -2.97 13.06
CA THR A 407 -14.02 -4.35 13.12
C THR A 407 -15.03 -5.27 12.46
N LYS A 408 -14.60 -6.00 11.42
CA LYS A 408 -15.49 -6.83 10.60
C LYS A 408 -15.12 -8.30 10.64
N ILE A 409 -13.86 -8.62 10.31
CA ILE A 409 -13.40 -10.01 10.25
C ILE A 409 -12.34 -10.25 11.33
N ARG A 410 -12.40 -11.43 11.95
CA ARG A 410 -11.33 -11.99 12.77
C ARG A 410 -10.88 -13.29 12.13
N ILE A 411 -9.59 -13.41 11.87
CA ILE A 411 -8.99 -14.64 11.34
C ILE A 411 -8.04 -15.24 12.38
N PRO A 412 -7.88 -16.57 12.41
CA PRO A 412 -6.89 -17.25 13.25
C PRO A 412 -5.47 -16.68 13.10
N ALA A 413 -4.69 -16.68 14.18
CA ALA A 413 -3.36 -16.05 14.20
C ALA A 413 -2.31 -16.76 13.32
N ASP A 414 -2.44 -18.07 13.18
CA ASP A 414 -1.61 -18.93 12.31
C ASP A 414 -1.75 -18.57 10.82
N MET A 415 -2.92 -18.09 10.39
CA MET A 415 -3.14 -17.64 9.01
C MET A 415 -2.56 -16.26 8.70
N HIS A 416 -2.14 -15.50 9.71
CA HIS A 416 -1.66 -14.13 9.54
C HIS A 416 -0.52 -14.03 8.52
N ALA A 417 0.53 -14.84 8.72
CA ALA A 417 1.71 -14.80 7.85
C ALA A 417 1.37 -15.14 6.40
N ALA A 418 0.42 -16.06 6.17
CA ALA A 418 0.00 -16.44 4.82
C ALA A 418 -0.80 -15.32 4.13
N VAL A 419 -1.69 -14.64 4.86
CA VAL A 419 -2.43 -13.47 4.35
C VAL A 419 -1.47 -12.33 3.96
N ILE A 420 -0.49 -12.04 4.82
CA ILE A 420 0.53 -11.00 4.52
C ILE A 420 1.35 -11.40 3.29
N SER A 421 1.83 -12.64 3.20
CA SER A 421 2.56 -13.13 2.03
C SER A 421 1.75 -13.01 0.74
N ARG A 422 0.45 -13.35 0.75
CA ARG A 422 -0.43 -13.19 -0.41
C ARG A 422 -0.58 -11.73 -0.82
N LEU A 423 -0.77 -10.82 0.14
CA LEU A 423 -0.87 -9.39 -0.13
C LEU A 423 0.43 -8.82 -0.69
N LYS A 424 1.59 -9.27 -0.18
CA LYS A 424 2.90 -8.88 -0.72
C LYS A 424 3.10 -9.34 -2.16
N ILE A 425 2.69 -10.57 -2.51
CA ILE A 425 2.72 -11.07 -3.89
C ILE A 425 1.89 -10.17 -4.80
N LEU A 426 0.62 -9.91 -4.43
CA LEU A 426 -0.27 -9.05 -5.20
C LEU A 426 0.28 -7.64 -5.37
N ALA A 427 0.93 -7.11 -4.32
CA ALA A 427 1.50 -5.78 -4.31
C ALA A 427 2.92 -5.67 -4.90
N LYS A 428 3.48 -6.77 -5.43
CA LYS A 428 4.86 -6.86 -5.95
C LYS A 428 5.93 -6.45 -4.92
N MET A 429 5.72 -6.83 -3.65
CA MET A 429 6.65 -6.60 -2.53
C MET A 429 7.52 -7.83 -2.25
N ASP A 430 8.65 -7.63 -1.56
CA ASP A 430 9.53 -8.72 -1.13
C ASP A 430 8.92 -9.49 0.05
N ILE A 431 8.63 -10.77 -0.18
CA ILE A 431 8.01 -11.69 0.79
C ILE A 431 9.00 -12.10 1.89
N SER A 432 10.30 -12.16 1.55
CA SER A 432 11.37 -12.59 2.45
C SER A 432 11.70 -11.52 3.49
N GLU A 433 11.59 -10.24 3.11
CA GLU A 433 11.83 -9.13 4.01
C GLU A 433 10.58 -8.84 4.86
N ARG A 434 10.69 -9.00 6.17
CA ARG A 434 9.59 -8.80 7.15
C ARG A 434 9.95 -7.83 8.27
N ARG A 435 11.15 -7.24 8.23
CA ARG A 435 11.73 -6.39 9.28
C ARG A 435 11.79 -4.92 8.87
N ARG A 436 11.49 -4.60 7.61
CA ARG A 436 11.44 -3.23 7.09
C ARG A 436 10.05 -2.89 6.56
N PRO A 437 9.61 -1.62 6.67
CA PRO A 437 8.40 -1.17 5.99
C PRO A 437 8.52 -1.35 4.47
N GLN A 438 7.41 -1.69 3.82
CA GLN A 438 7.34 -1.86 2.36
C GLN A 438 6.07 -1.23 1.82
N ASP A 439 6.15 -0.64 0.62
CA ASP A 439 5.01 -0.07 -0.08
C ASP A 439 4.88 -0.69 -1.47
N GLY A 440 3.64 -0.83 -1.92
CA GLY A 440 3.30 -1.52 -3.17
C GLY A 440 1.91 -1.12 -3.64
N ARG A 441 1.49 -1.66 -4.79
CA ARG A 441 0.21 -1.35 -5.41
C ARG A 441 -0.47 -2.62 -5.89
N ILE A 442 -1.79 -2.68 -5.72
CA ILE A 442 -2.64 -3.74 -6.24
C ILE A 442 -3.68 -3.07 -7.12
N THR A 443 -3.88 -3.57 -8.34
CA THR A 443 -4.98 -3.16 -9.21
C THR A 443 -6.04 -4.25 -9.18
N VAL A 444 -7.29 -3.85 -8.96
CA VAL A 444 -8.44 -4.74 -8.81
C VAL A 444 -9.48 -4.35 -9.84
N LYS A 445 -9.92 -5.31 -10.64
CA LYS A 445 -11.03 -5.17 -11.59
C LYS A 445 -12.27 -5.79 -10.96
N ALA A 446 -13.19 -4.94 -10.49
CA ALA A 446 -14.47 -5.36 -9.92
C ALA A 446 -15.59 -4.96 -10.89
N GLY A 447 -16.12 -5.93 -11.65
CA GLY A 447 -17.08 -5.67 -12.72
C GLY A 447 -16.53 -4.70 -13.77
N THR A 448 -17.19 -3.54 -13.95
CA THR A 448 -16.72 -2.46 -14.85
C THR A 448 -15.79 -1.45 -14.19
N ARG A 449 -15.50 -1.59 -12.89
CA ARG A 449 -14.69 -0.63 -12.13
C ARG A 449 -13.25 -1.11 -12.00
N ILE A 450 -12.33 -0.18 -12.20
CA ILE A 450 -10.91 -0.38 -11.94
C ILE A 450 -10.58 0.37 -10.66
N VAL A 451 -10.21 -0.38 -9.62
CA VAL A 451 -9.88 0.12 -8.30
C VAL A 451 -8.40 -0.12 -8.06
N ASP A 452 -7.66 0.96 -7.82
CA ASP A 452 -6.26 0.85 -7.43
C ASP A 452 -6.15 0.90 -5.92
N MET A 453 -5.27 0.08 -5.36
CA MET A 453 -5.03 0.03 -3.93
C MET A 453 -3.56 0.29 -3.66
N ARG A 454 -3.28 1.19 -2.70
CA ARG A 454 -1.94 1.39 -2.17
C ARG A 454 -1.76 0.54 -0.93
N VAL A 455 -0.79 -0.34 -0.96
CA VAL A 455 -0.52 -1.28 0.13
C VAL A 455 0.74 -0.83 0.85
N SER A 456 0.67 -0.75 2.18
CA SER A 456 1.81 -0.49 3.04
C SER A 456 1.90 -1.59 4.10
N SER A 457 3.06 -2.23 4.20
CA SER A 457 3.39 -3.21 5.24
C SER A 457 4.32 -2.57 6.26
N LEU A 458 4.02 -2.74 7.55
CA LEU A 458 4.79 -2.23 8.67
C LEU A 458 5.05 -3.36 9.68
N PRO A 459 6.31 -3.71 9.97
CA PRO A 459 6.64 -4.69 11.01
C PRO A 459 6.15 -4.26 12.40
N THR A 460 5.48 -5.15 13.12
CA THR A 460 5.07 -4.93 14.53
C THR A 460 5.47 -6.13 15.40
N ILE A 461 5.28 -6.01 16.72
CA ILE A 461 5.67 -7.04 17.70
C ILE A 461 5.04 -8.42 17.39
N ASN A 462 3.78 -8.45 16.94
CA ASN A 462 3.02 -9.69 16.75
C ASN A 462 2.97 -10.17 15.28
N GLY A 463 3.66 -9.49 14.37
CA GLY A 463 3.55 -9.70 12.93
C GLY A 463 3.48 -8.39 12.15
N GLU A 464 3.41 -8.48 10.82
CA GLU A 464 3.31 -7.28 9.98
C GLU A 464 1.88 -6.72 10.00
N LYS A 465 1.77 -5.41 10.20
CA LYS A 465 0.54 -4.68 9.97
C LYS A 465 0.49 -4.27 8.51
N VAL A 466 -0.57 -4.63 7.81
CA VAL A 466 -0.82 -4.14 6.45
C VAL A 466 -1.99 -3.16 6.45
N VAL A 467 -1.79 -2.05 5.75
CA VAL A 467 -2.86 -1.09 5.45
C VAL A 467 -2.98 -0.96 3.94
N MET A 468 -4.18 -1.14 3.41
CA MET A 468 -4.49 -0.91 2.00
C MET A 468 -5.41 0.30 1.88
N ARG A 469 -4.97 1.35 1.20
CA ARG A 469 -5.84 2.49 0.85
C ARG A 469 -6.48 2.24 -0.50
N ILE A 470 -7.80 2.33 -0.54
CA ILE A 470 -8.61 2.13 -1.75
C ILE A 470 -8.72 3.44 -2.50
N LEU A 471 -8.28 3.45 -3.75
CA LEU A 471 -8.34 4.57 -4.69
C LEU A 471 -9.24 4.17 -5.85
N ASP A 472 -10.49 4.61 -5.80
CA ASP A 472 -11.40 4.46 -6.91
C ASP A 472 -11.17 5.61 -7.91
N LYS A 473 -10.31 5.37 -8.90
CA LYS A 473 -10.00 6.36 -9.96
C LYS A 473 -11.21 6.64 -10.85
N SER A 474 -12.18 5.74 -10.87
CA SER A 474 -13.43 5.85 -11.65
C SER A 474 -14.56 6.55 -10.90
N ALA A 475 -14.32 6.96 -9.65
CA ALA A 475 -15.32 7.67 -8.86
C ALA A 475 -15.65 9.02 -9.51
N ALA A 476 -16.93 9.22 -9.82
CA ALA A 476 -17.42 10.47 -10.38
C ALA A 476 -17.08 11.66 -9.46
N ILE A 477 -16.52 12.71 -10.06
CA ILE A 477 -16.29 13.98 -9.37
C ILE A 477 -17.63 14.54 -8.91
N LYS A 478 -17.72 14.85 -7.62
CA LYS A 478 -18.95 15.39 -7.02
C LYS A 478 -19.14 16.85 -7.40
N ARG A 479 -20.39 17.27 -7.55
CA ARG A 479 -20.70 18.69 -7.67
C ARG A 479 -20.63 19.35 -6.29
N LEU A 480 -20.49 20.67 -6.26
CA LEU A 480 -20.39 21.43 -5.00
C LEU A 480 -21.62 21.25 -4.11
N GLU A 481 -22.81 21.08 -4.69
CA GLU A 481 -24.04 20.81 -3.93
C GLU A 481 -23.96 19.46 -3.21
N ASP A 482 -23.44 18.44 -3.89
CA ASP A 482 -23.35 17.07 -3.40
C ASP A 482 -22.27 16.92 -2.29
N LEU A 483 -21.38 17.89 -2.17
CA LEU A 483 -20.41 18.01 -1.08
C LEU A 483 -21.01 18.60 0.22
N GLY A 484 -22.21 19.19 0.14
CA GLY A 484 -22.85 19.88 1.26
C GLY A 484 -22.47 21.35 1.36
N VAL A 485 -22.03 21.99 0.27
CA VAL A 485 -21.86 23.45 0.25
C VAL A 485 -23.26 24.09 0.22
N LEU A 486 -23.55 24.96 1.19
CA LEU A 486 -24.84 25.66 1.28
C LEU A 486 -24.98 26.70 0.15
N GLU A 487 -26.22 26.95 -0.30
CA GLU A 487 -26.52 27.82 -1.45
C GLU A 487 -25.88 29.22 -1.34
N ALA A 488 -25.89 29.81 -0.14
CA ALA A 488 -25.28 31.13 0.09
C ALA A 488 -23.76 31.13 -0.12
N ASP A 489 -23.07 30.01 0.17
CA ASP A 489 -21.62 29.90 -0.06
C ASP A 489 -21.30 29.42 -1.48
N GLN A 490 -22.18 28.67 -2.14
CA GLN A 490 -22.02 28.33 -3.56
C GLN A 490 -21.87 29.58 -4.44
N LYS A 491 -22.64 30.65 -4.13
CA LYS A 491 -22.54 31.94 -4.83
C LYS A 491 -21.15 32.57 -4.65
N LYS A 492 -20.57 32.49 -3.44
CA LYS A 492 -19.22 32.99 -3.15
C LYS A 492 -18.15 32.21 -3.91
N VAL A 493 -18.24 30.88 -3.88
CA VAL A 493 -17.32 29.99 -4.61
C VAL A 493 -17.38 30.26 -6.11
N THR A 494 -18.58 30.30 -6.68
CA THR A 494 -18.79 30.57 -8.11
C THR A 494 -18.18 31.92 -8.52
N LEU A 495 -18.27 32.93 -7.66
CA LEU A 495 -17.67 34.25 -7.92
C LEU A 495 -16.14 34.16 -7.98
N ILE A 496 -15.50 33.50 -7.00
CA ILE A 496 -14.04 33.33 -6.97
C ILE A 496 -13.57 32.51 -8.18
N CYS A 497 -14.29 31.43 -8.53
CA CYS A 497 -13.93 30.57 -9.65
C CYS A 497 -13.98 31.25 -11.02
N LYS A 498 -14.73 32.35 -11.15
CA LYS A 498 -14.83 33.13 -12.39
C LYS A 498 -13.70 34.15 -12.54
N LYS A 499 -12.86 34.35 -11.53
CA LYS A 499 -11.72 35.27 -11.64
C LYS A 499 -10.68 34.71 -12.63
N PRO A 500 -10.01 35.57 -13.40
CA PRO A 500 -9.05 35.13 -14.41
C PRO A 500 -7.77 34.56 -13.79
N GLN A 501 -7.34 35.12 -12.65
CA GLN A 501 -6.11 34.74 -11.96
C GLN A 501 -6.29 34.84 -10.44
N GLY A 502 -5.38 34.21 -9.71
CA GLY A 502 -5.35 34.25 -8.25
C GLY A 502 -5.11 32.88 -7.62
N VAL A 503 -5.03 32.82 -6.29
CA VAL A 503 -4.85 31.59 -5.53
C VAL A 503 -6.13 31.26 -4.76
N ILE A 504 -6.61 30.02 -4.88
CA ILE A 504 -7.66 29.44 -4.04
C ILE A 504 -7.07 28.30 -3.22
N ILE A 505 -7.25 28.36 -1.91
CA ILE A 505 -6.67 27.38 -0.99
C ILE A 505 -7.77 26.57 -0.33
N ALA A 506 -7.70 25.24 -0.41
CA ALA A 506 -8.47 24.37 0.47
C ALA A 506 -7.61 23.95 1.67
N THR A 507 -8.11 24.13 2.89
CA THR A 507 -7.35 23.85 4.12
C THR A 507 -8.12 22.97 5.10
N GLY A 508 -7.37 22.20 5.87
CA GLY A 508 -7.88 21.28 6.89
C GLY A 508 -6.95 20.10 7.14
N PRO A 509 -7.23 19.29 8.17
CA PRO A 509 -6.42 18.13 8.51
C PRO A 509 -6.50 17.04 7.43
N THR A 510 -5.69 16.00 7.59
CA THR A 510 -5.73 14.83 6.72
C THR A 510 -7.13 14.20 6.74
N GLY A 511 -7.66 13.85 5.57
CA GLY A 511 -8.99 13.25 5.44
C GLY A 511 -10.16 14.22 5.59
N SER A 512 -9.94 15.54 5.59
CA SER A 512 -11.03 16.54 5.58
C SER A 512 -11.69 16.74 4.22
N GLY A 513 -11.24 16.03 3.17
CA GLY A 513 -11.81 16.09 1.81
C GLY A 513 -11.24 17.18 0.91
N LYS A 514 -10.05 17.73 1.20
CA LYS A 514 -9.46 18.87 0.46
C LYS A 514 -9.32 18.58 -1.03
N THR A 515 -8.75 17.42 -1.38
CA THR A 515 -8.59 16.97 -2.76
C THR A 515 -9.94 16.90 -3.47
N THR A 516 -10.96 16.30 -2.84
CA THR A 516 -12.31 16.25 -3.40
C THR A 516 -12.90 17.64 -3.66
N MET A 517 -12.68 18.59 -2.74
CA MET A 517 -13.10 19.99 -2.93
C MET A 517 -12.36 20.63 -4.11
N LEU A 518 -11.04 20.47 -4.21
CA LEU A 518 -10.26 21.03 -5.32
C LEU A 518 -10.69 20.45 -6.67
N TYR A 519 -10.91 19.13 -6.78
CA TYR A 519 -11.41 18.52 -8.01
C TYR A 519 -12.82 19.01 -8.38
N SER A 520 -13.67 19.26 -7.39
CA SER A 520 -15.01 19.84 -7.63
C SER A 520 -14.93 21.28 -8.11
N LEU A 521 -13.98 22.07 -7.58
CA LEU A 521 -13.70 23.43 -8.06
C LEU A 521 -13.12 23.41 -9.47
N LEU A 522 -12.15 22.52 -9.73
CA LEU A 522 -11.51 22.35 -11.03
C LEU A 522 -12.56 21.98 -12.08
N SER A 523 -13.38 20.97 -11.81
CA SER A 523 -14.49 20.55 -12.67
C SER A 523 -15.50 21.69 -12.92
N ALA A 524 -15.81 22.51 -11.91
CA ALA A 524 -16.69 23.68 -12.08
C ALA A 524 -16.07 24.79 -12.96
N MET A 525 -14.74 24.83 -13.10
CA MET A 525 -14.02 25.77 -13.96
C MET A 525 -13.80 25.26 -15.39
N MET A 526 -14.03 23.97 -15.63
CA MET A 526 -13.67 23.32 -16.88
C MET A 526 -14.33 23.96 -18.09
N ASN A 527 -13.49 24.25 -19.08
CA ASN A 527 -13.88 24.83 -20.34
C ASN A 527 -12.90 24.34 -21.41
N PRO A 528 -13.37 23.82 -22.57
CA PRO A 528 -12.48 23.38 -23.65
C PRO A 528 -11.50 24.45 -24.17
N ASN A 529 -11.77 25.73 -23.90
CA ASN A 529 -10.92 26.85 -24.29
C ASN A 529 -9.84 27.20 -23.25
N LYS A 530 -9.67 26.39 -22.20
CA LYS A 530 -8.68 26.61 -21.15
C LYS A 530 -7.78 25.39 -21.01
N ASN A 531 -6.50 25.63 -20.74
CA ASN A 531 -5.54 24.59 -20.43
C ASN A 531 -5.47 24.33 -18.91
N PHE A 532 -5.71 23.07 -18.51
CA PHE A 532 -5.73 22.64 -17.11
C PHE A 532 -4.55 21.71 -16.83
N GLU A 533 -3.76 22.06 -15.82
CA GLU A 533 -2.58 21.31 -15.40
C GLU A 533 -2.67 20.97 -13.91
N THR A 534 -2.41 19.73 -13.53
CA THR A 534 -2.36 19.31 -12.12
C THR A 534 -1.00 18.71 -11.75
N ILE A 535 -0.56 18.97 -10.53
CA ILE A 535 0.71 18.49 -9.97
C ILE A 535 0.38 17.84 -8.64
N GLU A 536 0.47 16.52 -8.54
CA GLU A 536 -0.08 15.77 -7.41
C GLU A 536 0.85 14.65 -6.91
N GLU A 537 0.72 14.27 -5.65
CA GLU A 537 1.54 13.22 -5.03
C GLU A 537 0.65 12.21 -4.26
N PRO A 538 0.00 11.24 -4.93
CA PRO A 538 -0.14 11.04 -6.38
C PRO A 538 -1.38 11.75 -6.94
N VAL A 539 -1.64 11.52 -8.22
CA VAL A 539 -2.98 11.68 -8.80
C VAL A 539 -3.98 10.74 -8.11
N GLU A 540 -5.01 11.31 -7.49
CA GLU A 540 -6.06 10.59 -6.73
C GLU A 540 -7.27 10.22 -7.61
N TYR A 541 -7.68 11.09 -8.54
CA TYR A 541 -8.78 10.85 -9.48
C TYR A 541 -8.29 11.07 -10.91
N PHE A 542 -8.76 10.27 -11.86
CA PHE A 542 -8.48 10.51 -13.27
C PHE A 542 -9.45 11.56 -13.81
N LEU A 543 -8.90 12.55 -14.51
CA LEU A 543 -9.64 13.65 -15.09
C LEU A 543 -9.17 13.87 -16.53
N GLU A 544 -9.96 13.41 -17.49
CA GLU A 544 -9.57 13.34 -18.90
C GLU A 544 -9.25 14.71 -19.49
N GLU A 545 -9.96 15.75 -19.06
CA GLU A 545 -9.82 17.12 -19.56
C GLU A 545 -8.67 17.90 -18.91
N ALA A 546 -7.91 17.29 -17.99
CA ALA A 546 -6.76 17.92 -17.36
C ALA A 546 -5.47 17.10 -17.57
N ASN A 547 -4.36 17.80 -17.79
CA ASN A 547 -3.03 17.17 -17.83
C ASN A 547 -2.55 16.95 -16.40
N GLN A 548 -2.45 15.68 -15.97
CA GLN A 548 -2.15 15.35 -14.57
C GLN A 548 -0.73 14.80 -14.41
N VAL A 549 0.13 15.54 -13.71
CA VAL A 549 1.53 15.19 -13.47
C VAL A 549 1.70 14.68 -12.04
N SER A 550 2.30 13.48 -11.91
CA SER A 550 2.65 12.93 -10.60
C SER A 550 4.04 13.37 -10.14
N VAL A 551 4.18 13.75 -8.87
CA VAL A 551 5.44 14.05 -8.21
C VAL A 551 6.25 12.79 -7.98
N HIS A 552 7.55 12.85 -8.24
CA HIS A 552 8.49 11.74 -8.05
C HIS A 552 9.79 12.24 -7.42
N GLU A 553 9.80 12.48 -6.11
CA GLU A 553 10.96 13.04 -5.39
C GLU A 553 12.23 12.19 -5.56
N LYS A 554 12.11 10.86 -5.66
CA LYS A 554 13.26 9.94 -5.80
C LYS A 554 14.12 10.19 -7.05
N ILE A 555 13.52 10.75 -8.11
CA ILE A 555 14.24 11.12 -9.35
C ILE A 555 14.41 12.64 -9.48
N GLY A 556 14.17 13.38 -8.41
CA GLY A 556 14.32 14.84 -8.35
C GLY A 556 13.10 15.64 -8.80
N LEU A 557 12.02 15.02 -9.31
CA LEU A 557 10.81 15.72 -9.76
C LEU A 557 9.95 16.17 -8.57
N SER A 558 10.30 17.32 -7.97
CA SER A 558 9.57 17.95 -6.86
C SER A 558 8.42 18.86 -7.33
N PHE A 559 7.50 19.22 -6.43
CA PHE A 559 6.41 20.16 -6.70
C PHE A 559 6.90 21.47 -7.33
N ALA A 560 7.91 22.12 -6.75
CA ALA A 560 8.44 23.39 -7.25
C ALA A 560 9.06 23.28 -8.64
N GLN A 561 9.75 22.18 -8.94
CA GLN A 561 10.35 21.96 -10.25
C GLN A 561 9.29 21.74 -11.33
N ILE A 562 8.32 20.86 -11.07
CA ILE A 562 7.22 20.59 -12.00
C ILE A 562 6.43 21.87 -12.22
N LEU A 563 6.10 22.62 -11.15
CA LEU A 563 5.35 23.86 -11.27
C LEU A 563 6.05 24.90 -12.15
N ARG A 564 7.38 25.04 -12.05
CA ARG A 564 8.13 25.92 -12.96
C ARG A 564 8.10 25.45 -14.41
N ALA A 565 8.09 24.14 -14.65
CA ALA A 565 7.97 23.58 -15.99
C ALA A 565 6.56 23.81 -16.56
N THR A 566 5.52 23.60 -15.74
CA THR A 566 4.11 23.84 -16.08
C THR A 566 3.87 25.28 -16.51
N LEU A 567 4.52 26.28 -15.91
CA LEU A 567 4.39 27.69 -16.35
C LEU A 567 4.91 27.95 -17.78
N ARG A 568 5.65 27.01 -18.38
CA ARG A 568 6.08 27.06 -19.79
C ARG A 568 5.22 26.18 -20.70
N GLN A 569 4.12 25.64 -20.20
CA GLN A 569 3.15 24.84 -20.95
C GLN A 569 1.88 25.62 -21.29
N ASP A 570 1.90 26.96 -21.16
CA ASP A 570 0.75 27.84 -21.40
C ASP A 570 -0.52 27.41 -20.63
N PRO A 571 -0.45 27.22 -19.29
CA PRO A 571 -1.61 26.84 -18.50
C PRO A 571 -2.54 28.04 -18.23
N ASP A 572 -3.84 27.80 -18.08
CA ASP A 572 -4.79 28.79 -17.54
C ASP A 572 -5.06 28.54 -16.05
N VAL A 573 -5.24 27.26 -15.70
CA VAL A 573 -5.56 26.82 -14.34
C VAL A 573 -4.58 25.73 -13.92
N ILE A 574 -3.95 25.93 -12.77
CA ILE A 574 -2.94 25.03 -12.21
C ILE A 574 -3.43 24.51 -10.86
N LEU A 575 -3.49 23.20 -10.68
CA LEU A 575 -3.71 22.57 -9.39
C LEU A 575 -2.38 22.08 -8.82
N VAL A 576 -1.96 22.63 -7.68
CA VAL A 576 -0.80 22.17 -6.92
C VAL A 576 -1.31 21.41 -5.71
N GLY A 577 -1.10 20.09 -5.67
CA GLY A 577 -1.66 19.18 -4.68
C GLY A 577 -1.56 19.68 -3.24
N GLU A 578 -0.40 20.22 -2.87
CA GLU A 578 -0.21 20.93 -1.60
C GLU A 578 1.00 21.87 -1.63
N ILE A 579 1.00 22.84 -0.72
CA ILE A 579 2.16 23.67 -0.42
C ILE A 579 2.74 23.25 0.94
N ARG A 580 3.93 22.63 0.91
CA ARG A 580 4.66 22.22 2.12
C ARG A 580 5.78 23.20 2.50
N ASP A 581 6.36 23.87 1.51
CA ASP A 581 7.57 24.68 1.64
C ASP A 581 7.45 26.06 0.97
N TYR A 582 8.41 26.93 1.31
CA TYR A 582 8.51 28.28 0.77
C TYR A 582 8.67 28.30 -0.75
N GLU A 583 9.44 27.37 -1.32
CA GLU A 583 9.79 27.40 -2.74
C GLU A 583 8.56 27.16 -3.61
N THR A 584 7.78 26.13 -3.27
CA THR A 584 6.51 25.83 -3.94
C THR A 584 5.51 26.97 -3.75
N ALA A 585 5.42 27.53 -2.53
CA ALA A 585 4.56 28.67 -2.25
C ALA A 585 4.93 29.91 -3.07
N ASP A 586 6.21 30.24 -3.16
CA ASP A 586 6.71 31.41 -3.88
C ASP A 586 6.42 31.31 -5.38
N VAL A 587 6.64 30.15 -5.99
CA VAL A 587 6.33 29.92 -7.40
C VAL A 587 4.81 29.97 -7.65
N ALA A 588 4.01 29.34 -6.78
CA ALA A 588 2.54 29.33 -6.91
C ALA A 588 1.94 30.74 -6.83
N PHE A 589 2.37 31.55 -5.86
CA PHE A 589 1.89 32.92 -5.70
C PHE A 589 2.37 33.83 -6.84
N LYS A 590 3.59 33.64 -7.35
CA LYS A 590 4.07 34.37 -8.54
C LYS A 590 3.28 34.00 -9.80
N ALA A 591 2.98 32.72 -10.01
CA ALA A 591 2.14 32.27 -11.11
C ALA A 591 0.77 32.96 -11.08
N ALA A 592 0.16 33.05 -9.90
CA ALA A 592 -1.11 33.74 -9.71
C ALA A 592 -1.05 35.24 -10.01
N LEU A 593 0.08 35.91 -9.75
CA LEU A 593 0.29 37.30 -10.13
C LEU A 593 0.50 37.50 -11.63
N THR A 594 0.99 36.48 -12.34
CA THR A 594 1.26 36.52 -13.78
C THR A 594 0.13 35.98 -14.65
N GLY A 595 -1.11 35.96 -14.16
CA GLY A 595 -2.28 35.65 -14.98
C GLY A 595 -2.88 34.25 -14.82
N HIS A 596 -2.38 33.43 -13.89
CA HIS A 596 -2.84 32.05 -13.71
C HIS A 596 -3.83 31.91 -12.55
N MET A 597 -4.81 31.02 -12.67
CA MET A 597 -5.60 30.56 -11.52
C MET A 597 -4.90 29.37 -10.87
N VAL A 598 -4.56 29.46 -9.60
CA VAL A 598 -3.85 28.41 -8.86
C VAL A 598 -4.75 27.84 -7.75
N LEU A 599 -5.03 26.54 -7.82
CA LEU A 599 -5.73 25.79 -6.79
C LEU A 599 -4.71 25.02 -5.96
N THR A 600 -4.79 25.10 -4.63
CA THR A 600 -3.86 24.34 -3.79
C THR A 600 -4.40 23.98 -2.42
N THR A 601 -3.66 23.18 -1.67
CA THR A 601 -4.00 22.82 -0.30
C THR A 601 -2.96 23.23 0.75
N LEU A 602 -3.47 23.52 1.95
CA LEU A 602 -2.68 23.69 3.16
C LEU A 602 -3.25 22.82 4.29
N HIS A 603 -2.45 22.66 5.35
CA HIS A 603 -2.82 21.92 6.56
C HIS A 603 -2.94 22.88 7.75
N THR A 604 -3.96 23.74 7.74
CA THR A 604 -4.29 24.63 8.86
C THR A 604 -5.67 24.32 9.44
N ASN A 605 -5.90 24.82 10.66
CA ASN A 605 -7.13 24.52 11.39
C ASN A 605 -8.31 25.42 10.97
N SER A 606 -8.04 26.66 10.53
CA SER A 606 -9.01 27.65 10.06
C SER A 606 -8.56 28.29 8.75
N SER A 607 -9.46 29.04 8.12
CA SER A 607 -9.20 29.78 6.88
C SER A 607 -8.19 30.91 7.10
N VAL A 608 -8.38 31.74 8.14
CA VAL A 608 -7.48 32.87 8.44
C VAL A 608 -6.09 32.39 8.86
N ALA A 609 -5.99 31.27 9.58
CA ALA A 609 -4.71 30.67 9.95
C ALA A 609 -3.87 30.21 8.73
N SER A 610 -4.49 29.96 7.57
CA SER A 610 -3.74 29.73 6.32
C SER A 610 -2.93 30.95 5.91
N ILE A 611 -3.42 32.16 6.18
CA ILE A 611 -2.70 33.40 5.90
C ILE A 611 -1.48 33.51 6.81
N THR A 612 -1.65 33.27 8.13
CA THR A 612 -0.52 33.19 9.08
C THR A 612 0.52 32.20 8.60
N ARG A 613 0.09 31.00 8.20
CA ARG A 613 0.98 29.93 7.77
C ARG A 613 1.80 30.31 6.52
N LEU A 614 1.22 31.03 5.57
CA LEU A 614 1.94 31.53 4.39
C LEU A 614 3.00 32.59 4.77
N ILE A 615 2.67 33.47 5.71
CA ILE A 615 3.62 34.46 6.25
C ILE A 615 4.77 33.75 6.97
N ASP A 616 4.47 32.75 7.81
CA ASP A 616 5.47 31.95 8.53
C ASP A 616 6.38 31.17 7.58
N MET A 617 5.86 30.72 6.43
CA MET A 617 6.67 30.11 5.37
C MET A 617 7.60 31.11 4.68
N GLY A 618 7.35 32.42 4.81
CA GLY A 618 8.17 33.48 4.22
C GLY A 618 7.53 34.23 3.05
N ILE A 619 6.27 33.95 2.72
CA ILE A 619 5.55 34.72 1.70
C ILE A 619 5.22 36.10 2.25
N LYS A 620 5.63 37.14 1.52
CA LYS A 620 5.46 38.52 1.97
C LYS A 620 3.96 38.90 2.01
N PRO A 621 3.48 39.61 3.04
CA PRO A 621 2.05 39.90 3.19
C PRO A 621 1.40 40.60 1.98
N TYR A 622 2.12 41.53 1.32
CA TYR A 622 1.59 42.21 0.13
C TYR A 622 1.40 41.25 -1.07
N ILE A 623 2.20 40.18 -1.18
CA ILE A 623 2.05 39.16 -2.22
C ILE A 623 0.77 38.37 -1.94
N ILE A 624 0.55 37.99 -0.68
CA ILE A 624 -0.67 37.30 -0.25
C ILE A 624 -1.90 38.17 -0.51
N GLY A 625 -1.87 39.43 -0.08
CA GLY A 625 -2.96 40.38 -0.31
C GLY A 625 -3.26 40.58 -1.79
N SER A 626 -2.25 40.54 -2.67
CA SER A 626 -2.46 40.75 -4.10
C SER A 626 -2.95 39.51 -4.86
N ALA A 627 -2.53 38.32 -4.45
CA ALA A 627 -2.76 37.09 -5.21
C ALA A 627 -3.81 36.15 -4.62
N LEU A 628 -4.05 36.17 -3.30
CA LEU A 628 -5.01 35.26 -2.66
C LEU A 628 -6.44 35.72 -2.93
N GLU A 629 -7.28 34.81 -3.42
CA GLU A 629 -8.67 35.12 -3.76
C GLU A 629 -9.68 34.47 -2.82
N GLY A 630 -9.35 33.31 -2.24
CA GLY A 630 -10.16 32.72 -1.20
C GLY A 630 -9.50 31.54 -0.50
N VAL A 631 -9.96 31.27 0.72
CA VAL A 631 -9.56 30.11 1.50
C VAL A 631 -10.81 29.36 1.96
N VAL A 632 -10.84 28.06 1.70
CA VAL A 632 -11.89 27.12 2.10
C VAL A 632 -11.35 26.26 3.23
N ALA A 633 -11.68 26.58 4.47
CA ALA A 633 -11.44 25.66 5.57
C ALA A 633 -12.55 24.61 5.63
N GLN A 634 -12.19 23.34 5.83
CA GLN A 634 -13.17 22.25 5.81
C GLN A 634 -12.91 21.13 6.80
N ARG A 635 -13.99 20.45 7.19
CA ARG A 635 -14.04 19.19 7.94
C ARG A 635 -15.09 18.26 7.32
N LEU A 636 -15.00 16.95 7.57
CA LEU A 636 -16.04 15.99 7.16
C LEU A 636 -16.78 15.46 8.37
N VAL A 637 -18.10 15.62 8.33
CA VAL A 637 -19.05 15.00 9.28
C VAL A 637 -19.82 13.89 8.58
N ARG A 638 -20.25 12.89 9.35
CA ARG A 638 -21.07 11.80 8.83
C ARG A 638 -22.51 12.27 8.58
N LYS A 639 -23.10 11.85 7.46
CA LYS A 639 -24.48 12.19 7.10
C LYS A 639 -25.46 11.26 7.81
N ILE A 640 -26.53 11.79 8.39
CA ILE A 640 -27.59 10.99 9.01
C ILE A 640 -28.18 10.04 7.96
N CYS A 641 -28.36 8.77 8.31
CA CYS A 641 -29.02 7.80 7.43
C CYS A 641 -30.49 8.18 7.22
N GLU A 642 -30.88 8.39 5.96
CA GLU A 642 -32.25 8.77 5.60
C GLU A 642 -33.29 7.69 5.95
N GLY A 643 -32.87 6.42 6.03
CA GLY A 643 -33.76 5.29 6.34
C GLY A 643 -34.13 5.14 7.82
N CYS A 644 -33.36 5.73 8.73
CA CYS A 644 -33.61 5.64 10.19
C CYS A 644 -33.52 7.00 10.89
N ARG A 645 -33.71 8.09 10.14
CA ARG A 645 -33.72 9.45 10.66
C ARG A 645 -34.95 9.64 11.54
N ALA A 646 -34.75 10.09 12.78
CA ALA A 646 -35.79 10.40 13.74
C ALA A 646 -35.55 11.77 14.38
N ALA A 647 -36.64 12.45 14.75
CA ALA A 647 -36.59 13.68 15.52
C ALA A 647 -36.30 13.38 16.99
N VAL A 648 -35.44 14.18 17.61
CA VAL A 648 -35.01 14.05 19.01
C VAL A 648 -34.80 15.43 19.63
N ALA A 649 -34.95 15.55 20.94
CA ALA A 649 -34.56 16.76 21.65
C ALA A 649 -33.04 16.97 21.58
N PRO A 650 -32.55 18.22 21.49
CA PRO A 650 -31.13 18.51 21.51
C PRO A 650 -30.51 18.13 22.87
N ASP A 651 -29.36 17.48 22.82
CA ASP A 651 -28.61 17.09 24.01
C ASP A 651 -27.92 18.32 24.64
N LEU A 652 -28.30 18.63 25.88
CA LEU A 652 -27.81 19.81 26.61
C LEU A 652 -26.30 19.76 26.85
N ASP A 653 -25.74 18.57 27.12
CA ASP A 653 -24.31 18.40 27.38
C ASP A 653 -23.50 18.70 26.10
N LEU A 654 -24.00 18.27 24.94
CA LEU A 654 -23.37 18.56 23.65
C LEU A 654 -23.47 20.04 23.27
N LEU A 655 -24.58 20.71 23.61
CA LEU A 655 -24.71 22.15 23.42
C LEU A 655 -23.70 22.92 24.27
N GLU A 656 -23.53 22.53 25.54
CA GLU A 656 -22.53 23.12 26.42
C GLU A 656 -21.11 22.92 25.88
N LEU A 657 -20.76 21.71 25.44
CA LEU A 657 -19.45 21.42 24.83
C LEU A 657 -19.18 22.26 23.57
N LEU A 658 -20.21 22.57 22.78
CA LEU A 658 -20.09 23.45 21.61
C LEU A 658 -20.13 24.94 21.98
N GLY A 659 -20.31 25.28 23.25
CA GLY A 659 -20.49 26.65 23.68
C GLY A 659 -21.74 27.25 23.06
N LEU A 660 -22.90 26.61 23.23
CA LEU A 660 -24.22 27.07 22.80
C LEU A 660 -25.17 27.16 24.00
N PRO A 661 -26.10 28.14 24.04
CA PRO A 661 -27.08 28.19 25.10
C PRO A 661 -28.07 27.02 24.98
N ALA A 662 -28.67 26.62 26.10
CA ALA A 662 -29.60 25.48 26.16
C ALA A 662 -30.84 25.65 25.26
N ASP A 663 -31.26 26.89 25.00
CA ASP A 663 -32.41 27.27 24.18
C ASP A 663 -32.03 27.60 22.72
N PHE A 664 -30.80 27.30 22.30
CA PHE A 664 -30.32 27.62 20.95
C PHE A 664 -31.18 27.01 19.83
N PHE A 665 -31.70 25.81 20.06
CA PHE A 665 -32.64 25.15 19.17
C PHE A 665 -34.05 25.27 19.75
N SER A 666 -34.93 25.97 19.03
CA SER A 666 -36.33 26.17 19.42
C SER A 666 -37.25 24.96 19.10
N GLY A 667 -36.69 23.82 18.69
CA GLY A 667 -37.43 22.62 18.28
C GLY A 667 -36.56 21.37 18.25
N GLU A 668 -37.13 20.26 17.77
CA GLU A 668 -36.42 18.98 17.67
C GLU A 668 -35.31 19.02 16.60
N ILE A 669 -34.20 18.37 16.90
CA ILE A 669 -33.13 18.09 15.93
C ILE A 669 -33.26 16.66 15.42
N PHE A 670 -32.43 16.24 14.47
CA PHE A 670 -32.49 14.90 13.91
C PHE A 670 -31.30 14.04 14.32
N LYS A 671 -31.54 12.73 14.51
CA LYS A 671 -30.52 11.71 14.76
C LYS A 671 -30.88 10.42 14.04
N GLY A 672 -29.88 9.64 13.65
CA GLY A 672 -30.08 8.31 13.09
C GLY A 672 -30.18 7.25 14.20
N GLN A 673 -31.28 6.49 14.23
CA GLN A 673 -31.50 5.42 15.23
C GLN A 673 -30.69 4.14 14.97
N GLY A 674 -30.20 3.97 13.74
CA GLY A 674 -29.57 2.73 13.29
C GLY A 674 -30.59 1.80 12.62
N CYS A 675 -30.22 1.30 11.43
CA CYS A 675 -30.99 0.29 10.70
C CYS A 675 -30.04 -0.59 9.87
N PRO A 676 -30.52 -1.70 9.29
CA PRO A 676 -29.71 -2.56 8.43
C PRO A 676 -29.03 -1.80 7.28
N ARG A 677 -29.70 -0.81 6.68
CA ARG A 677 -29.14 -0.01 5.57
C ARG A 677 -27.85 0.75 5.94
N CYS A 678 -27.74 1.20 7.19
CA CYS A 678 -26.56 1.89 7.70
C CYS A 678 -25.71 1.00 8.63
N ASN A 679 -25.92 -0.32 8.61
CA ASN A 679 -25.26 -1.27 9.51
C ASN A 679 -25.40 -0.88 10.99
N ASN A 680 -26.58 -0.41 11.40
CA ASN A 680 -26.89 0.05 12.76
C ASN A 680 -26.02 1.21 13.28
N THR A 681 -25.31 1.94 12.40
CA THR A 681 -24.49 3.10 12.82
C THR A 681 -25.29 4.38 13.01
N GLY A 682 -26.44 4.51 12.34
CA GLY A 682 -27.22 5.75 12.24
C GLY A 682 -26.74 6.72 11.15
N TYR A 683 -25.64 6.42 10.46
CA TYR A 683 -25.03 7.30 9.46
C TYR A 683 -24.78 6.58 8.14
N GLN A 684 -24.86 7.31 7.03
CA GLN A 684 -24.53 6.78 5.71
C GLN A 684 -23.90 7.87 4.85
N GLY A 685 -22.60 7.74 4.58
CA GLY A 685 -21.84 8.71 3.83
C GLY A 685 -21.36 9.89 4.69
N ARG A 686 -20.73 10.86 4.03
CA ARG A 686 -20.14 12.05 4.64
C ARG A 686 -20.54 13.31 3.88
N LEU A 687 -20.63 14.41 4.59
CA LEU A 687 -20.76 15.76 4.04
C LEU A 687 -19.69 16.68 4.62
N GLY A 688 -19.33 17.72 3.87
CA GLY A 688 -18.40 18.73 4.34
C GLY A 688 -19.07 19.73 5.28
N VAL A 689 -18.29 20.28 6.19
CA VAL A 689 -18.57 21.51 6.94
C VAL A 689 -17.51 22.51 6.53
N TYR A 690 -17.93 23.72 6.17
CA TYR A 690 -17.10 24.67 5.44
C TYR A 690 -17.05 26.04 6.11
N GLU A 691 -15.90 26.69 5.96
CA GLU A 691 -15.66 28.08 6.31
C GLU A 691 -15.01 28.74 5.08
N PHE A 692 -15.75 29.64 4.45
CA PHE A 692 -15.35 30.32 3.21
C PHE A 692 -14.88 31.74 3.50
N PHE A 693 -13.56 31.93 3.51
CA PHE A 693 -12.95 33.25 3.50
C PHE A 693 -12.77 33.72 2.06
N VAL A 694 -13.40 34.85 1.72
CA VAL A 694 -13.33 35.46 0.38
C VAL A 694 -12.50 36.73 0.49
N MET A 695 -11.50 36.90 -0.37
CA MET A 695 -10.68 38.11 -0.36
C MET A 695 -11.47 39.32 -0.86
N THR A 696 -11.41 40.42 -0.10
CA THR A 696 -11.96 41.74 -0.44
C THR A 696 -10.87 42.80 -0.33
N ASP A 697 -11.06 43.98 -0.92
CA ASP A 697 -10.06 45.06 -0.88
C ASP A 697 -9.68 45.47 0.54
N ASP A 698 -10.65 45.48 1.47
CA ASP A 698 -10.40 45.73 2.89
C ASP A 698 -9.44 44.70 3.48
N PHE A 699 -9.66 43.40 3.20
CA PHE A 699 -8.76 42.34 3.68
C PHE A 699 -7.38 42.42 3.02
N ARG A 700 -7.30 42.79 1.74
CA ARG A 700 -6.00 43.03 1.06
C ARG A 700 -5.20 44.11 1.77
N GLN A 701 -5.85 45.22 2.12
CA GLN A 701 -5.22 46.32 2.84
C GLN A 701 -4.81 45.92 4.26
N MET A 702 -5.69 45.23 5.00
CA MET A 702 -5.37 44.73 6.34
C MET A 702 -4.13 43.84 6.31
N ILE A 703 -4.12 42.80 5.46
CA ILE A 703 -2.99 41.86 5.35
C ILE A 703 -1.69 42.58 4.95
N SER A 704 -1.76 43.56 4.05
CA SER A 704 -0.57 44.25 3.55
C SER A 704 0.04 45.25 4.53
N THR A 705 -0.74 45.78 5.49
CA THR A 705 -0.32 46.87 6.38
C THR A 705 -0.14 46.45 7.84
N ASN A 706 -1.13 45.76 8.42
CA ASN A 706 -1.13 45.35 9.82
C ASN A 706 -1.92 44.05 9.99
N TYR A 707 -1.22 42.97 10.35
CA TYR A 707 -1.79 41.64 10.43
C TYR A 707 -2.05 41.23 11.88
N LYS A 708 -3.33 41.09 12.25
CA LYS A 708 -3.76 40.35 13.43
C LYS A 708 -4.89 39.40 13.04
N GLU A 709 -4.68 38.11 13.26
CA GLU A 709 -5.61 37.05 12.91
C GLU A 709 -7.02 37.29 13.49
N SER A 710 -7.09 37.73 14.75
CA SER A 710 -8.37 38.01 15.44
C SER A 710 -9.16 39.16 14.82
N GLU A 711 -8.49 40.21 14.35
CA GLU A 711 -9.12 41.38 13.72
C GLU A 711 -9.69 41.01 12.33
N ILE A 712 -8.93 40.23 11.54
CA ILE A 712 -9.39 39.72 10.24
C ILE A 712 -10.57 38.76 10.43
N LEU A 713 -10.50 37.85 11.40
CA LEU A 713 -11.58 36.91 11.67
C LEU A 713 -12.86 37.65 12.10
N ALA A 714 -12.75 38.64 12.98
CA ALA A 714 -13.89 39.46 13.40
C ALA A 714 -14.51 40.23 12.22
N ALA A 715 -13.68 40.86 11.38
CA ALA A 715 -14.13 41.56 10.19
C ALA A 715 -14.75 40.62 9.15
N ALA A 716 -14.18 39.43 8.95
CA ALA A 716 -14.74 38.42 8.05
C ALA A 716 -16.12 37.94 8.51
N ARG A 717 -16.28 37.65 9.81
CA ARG A 717 -17.59 37.27 10.38
C ARG A 717 -18.61 38.41 10.24
N ALA A 718 -18.21 39.64 10.50
CA ALA A 718 -19.08 40.81 10.30
C ALA A 718 -19.52 40.97 8.83
N ASN A 719 -18.67 40.60 7.88
CA ASN A 719 -18.98 40.58 6.44
C ASN A 719 -19.70 39.30 5.97
N GLY A 720 -20.26 38.49 6.89
CA GLY A 720 -21.07 37.32 6.55
C GLY A 720 -20.28 36.05 6.25
N MET A 721 -19.03 35.94 6.71
CA MET A 721 -18.33 34.66 6.79
C MET A 721 -18.92 33.82 7.92
N ARG A 722 -19.38 32.61 7.58
CA ARG A 722 -19.69 31.57 8.56
C ARG A 722 -18.40 30.84 8.93
N VAL A 723 -18.17 30.66 10.23
CA VAL A 723 -17.12 29.76 10.69
C VAL A 723 -17.59 28.31 10.60
N LEU A 724 -16.67 27.35 10.73
CA LEU A 724 -16.98 25.92 10.67
C LEU A 724 -18.15 25.53 11.61
N LEU A 725 -18.19 26.09 12.82
CA LEU A 725 -19.27 25.81 13.77
C LEU A 725 -20.63 26.32 13.28
N ASP A 726 -20.68 27.53 12.72
CA ASP A 726 -21.93 28.16 12.27
C ASP A 726 -22.54 27.35 11.09
N ASP A 727 -21.72 26.98 10.10
CA ASP A 727 -22.14 26.13 8.97
C ASP A 727 -22.56 24.72 9.43
N GLY A 728 -21.84 24.15 10.40
CA GLY A 728 -22.18 22.87 11.01
C GLY A 728 -23.55 22.89 11.70
N LEU A 729 -23.85 23.96 12.44
CA LEU A 729 -25.13 24.10 13.14
C LEU A 729 -26.30 24.27 12.18
N ASP A 730 -26.11 24.99 11.07
CA ASP A 730 -27.12 25.08 10.01
C ASP A 730 -27.40 23.69 9.40
N LYS A 731 -26.39 22.85 9.24
CA LYS A 731 -26.56 21.46 8.78
C LYS A 731 -27.26 20.56 9.78
N VAL A 732 -27.10 20.81 11.08
CA VAL A 732 -27.87 20.14 12.14
C VAL A 732 -29.34 20.57 12.08
N ARG A 733 -29.62 21.87 11.88
CA ARG A 733 -31.01 22.38 11.69
C ARG A 733 -31.70 21.72 10.49
N LEU A 734 -30.97 21.51 9.39
CA LEU A 734 -31.47 20.83 8.20
C LEU A 734 -31.62 19.31 8.37
N GLY A 735 -31.15 18.74 9.48
CA GLY A 735 -31.17 17.30 9.75
C GLY A 735 -30.23 16.50 8.84
N LEU A 736 -29.10 17.10 8.44
CA LEU A 736 -28.09 16.45 7.61
C LEU A 736 -27.01 15.75 8.45
N THR A 737 -26.68 16.30 9.63
CA THR A 737 -25.70 15.79 10.58
C THR A 737 -26.20 15.99 12.02
N THR A 738 -25.44 15.54 13.02
CA THR A 738 -25.80 15.63 14.43
C THR A 738 -24.81 16.49 15.24
N LEU A 739 -25.19 16.86 16.47
CA LEU A 739 -24.32 17.60 17.40
C LEU A 739 -23.08 16.78 17.80
N GLU A 740 -23.21 15.45 17.95
CA GLU A 740 -22.08 14.56 18.27
C GLU A 740 -20.99 14.64 17.21
N GLU A 741 -21.38 14.69 15.93
CA GLU A 741 -20.43 14.82 14.82
C GLU A 741 -19.75 16.18 14.78
N LEU A 742 -20.44 17.27 15.15
CA LEU A 742 -19.82 18.58 15.26
C LEU A 742 -18.77 18.62 16.37
N VAL A 743 -19.10 18.12 17.56
CA VAL A 743 -18.14 18.02 18.68
C VAL A 743 -16.93 17.18 18.28
N ARG A 744 -17.14 16.07 17.56
CA ARG A 744 -16.06 15.17 17.12
C ARG A 744 -15.03 15.87 16.22
N VAL A 745 -15.47 16.76 15.32
CA VAL A 745 -14.59 17.35 14.29
C VAL A 745 -14.10 18.76 14.60
N ILE A 746 -14.86 19.52 15.38
CA ILE A 746 -14.50 20.88 15.83
C ILE A 746 -13.81 20.83 17.19
N GLY A 747 -14.21 19.90 18.06
CA GLY A 747 -13.76 19.81 19.45
C GLY A 747 -14.62 20.67 20.40
N PRO A 748 -14.41 20.51 21.72
CA PRO A 748 -15.07 21.33 22.71
C PRO A 748 -14.58 22.77 22.62
N THR A 749 -15.52 23.72 22.71
CA THR A 749 -15.24 25.15 22.66
C THR A 749 -15.26 25.71 24.06
N VAL A 750 -14.17 26.33 24.50
CA VAL A 750 -14.15 27.02 25.79
C VAL A 750 -14.84 28.35 25.63
N ARG A 751 -16.03 28.47 26.22
CA ARG A 751 -16.63 29.79 26.43
C ARG A 751 -15.93 30.48 27.59
N SER A 752 -15.32 31.61 27.30
CA SER A 752 -15.00 32.57 28.36
C SER A 752 -16.23 33.43 28.56
N GLU A 753 -17.09 33.05 29.50
CA GLU A 753 -18.25 33.84 29.88
C GLU A 753 -17.93 34.67 31.13
N ARG A 754 -18.52 35.86 31.20
CA ARG A 754 -18.60 36.67 32.41
C ARG A 754 -20.05 37.02 32.66
N SER A 755 -20.47 37.08 33.93
CA SER A 755 -21.76 37.68 34.25
C SER A 755 -21.66 39.19 34.10
N CYS A 756 -22.59 39.79 33.38
CA CYS A 756 -22.71 41.24 33.31
C CYS A 756 -23.13 41.78 34.69
N GLU A 757 -22.28 42.57 35.33
CA GLU A 757 -22.54 43.14 36.66
C GLU A 757 -23.81 44.01 36.73
N HIS A 758 -24.26 44.56 35.60
CA HIS A 758 -25.46 45.39 35.54
C HIS A 758 -26.75 44.59 35.34
N CYS A 759 -26.77 43.59 34.45
CA CYS A 759 -28.00 42.85 34.13
C CYS A 759 -27.99 41.39 34.57
N GLY A 760 -26.91 40.92 35.19
CA GLY A 760 -26.72 39.55 35.68
C GLY A 760 -26.58 38.48 34.58
N ARG A 761 -26.75 38.84 33.30
CA ARG A 761 -26.71 37.89 32.19
C ARG A 761 -25.27 37.51 31.87
N ASN A 762 -25.03 36.22 31.61
CA ASN A 762 -23.77 35.76 31.07
C ASN A 762 -23.57 36.33 29.67
N ILE A 763 -22.40 36.90 29.45
CA ILE A 763 -21.96 37.47 28.18
C ILE A 763 -20.57 36.93 27.88
N ASP A 764 -20.25 36.78 26.60
CA ASP A 764 -18.90 36.43 26.17
C ASP A 764 -17.92 37.51 26.68
N SER A 765 -16.84 37.09 27.34
CA SER A 765 -15.86 37.96 27.98
C SER A 765 -15.15 38.87 26.98
N LYS A 766 -15.14 38.50 25.68
CA LYS A 766 -14.59 39.35 24.61
C LYS A 766 -15.42 40.62 24.37
N PHE A 767 -16.68 40.64 24.79
CA PHE A 767 -17.52 41.81 24.61
C PHE A 767 -17.17 42.90 25.62
N VAL A 768 -16.68 44.02 25.09
CA VAL A 768 -16.39 45.24 25.86
C VAL A 768 -17.67 45.83 26.47
N PHE A 769 -18.81 45.66 25.78
CA PHE A 769 -20.14 46.06 26.23
C PHE A 769 -21.03 44.85 26.41
N CYS A 770 -21.90 44.85 27.42
CA CYS A 770 -22.97 43.88 27.50
C CYS A 770 -23.92 44.07 26.30
N PRO A 771 -24.09 43.08 25.41
CA PRO A 771 -25.02 43.19 24.27
C PRO A 771 -26.49 43.30 24.70
N HIS A 772 -26.83 43.04 25.97
CA HIS A 772 -28.21 43.07 26.47
C HIS A 772 -28.60 44.38 27.14
N CYS A 773 -27.70 45.02 27.88
CA CYS A 773 -28.00 46.27 28.60
C CYS A 773 -27.08 47.44 28.22
N GLY A 774 -26.10 47.23 27.35
CA GLY A 774 -25.15 48.25 26.92
C GLY A 774 -24.10 48.64 27.98
N SER A 775 -24.10 48.00 29.16
CA SER A 775 -23.15 48.33 30.23
C SER A 775 -21.71 47.95 29.86
N PHE A 776 -20.77 48.83 30.18
CA PHE A 776 -19.35 48.67 29.87
C PHE A 776 -18.64 47.69 30.81
N HIS A 777 -17.52 47.08 30.40
CA HIS A 777 -16.65 46.29 31.27
C HIS A 777 -15.94 47.22 32.29
N HIS A 778 -16.21 47.09 33.60
CA HIS A 778 -15.78 48.04 34.65
C HIS A 778 -14.25 48.30 34.81
N ASN A 779 -13.39 47.67 34.00
CA ASN A 779 -11.94 47.74 34.15
C ASN A 779 -11.24 48.31 32.91
N CYS A 780 -11.66 49.49 32.45
CA CYS A 780 -10.96 50.25 31.43
C CYS A 780 -10.83 51.71 31.86
N CYS A 781 -9.84 52.41 31.28
CA CYS A 781 -9.65 53.83 31.52
C CYS A 781 -10.82 54.65 30.98
N ILE A 782 -11.37 55.55 31.80
CA ILE A 782 -12.46 56.45 31.40
C ILE A 782 -12.11 57.37 30.22
N ALA A 783 -10.82 57.71 30.04
CA ALA A 783 -10.36 58.59 28.98
C ALA A 783 -10.03 57.84 27.69
N CYS A 784 -9.08 56.89 27.73
CA CYS A 784 -8.61 56.20 26.53
C CYS A 784 -9.33 54.88 26.23
N ARG A 785 -10.24 54.42 27.12
CA ARG A 785 -11.03 53.19 27.01
C ARG A 785 -10.23 51.90 26.85
N LEU A 786 -8.93 51.94 27.15
CA LEU A 786 -8.07 50.76 27.20
C LEU A 786 -8.25 49.99 28.53
N PRO A 787 -8.13 48.66 28.54
CA PRO A 787 -8.21 47.85 29.76
C PRO A 787 -7.20 48.30 30.82
N LEU A 788 -7.61 48.25 32.08
CA LEU A 788 -6.79 48.50 33.25
C LEU A 788 -6.79 47.26 34.15
N GLU A 789 -5.66 46.97 34.78
CA GLU A 789 -5.61 46.01 35.89
C GLU A 789 -6.31 46.59 37.13
N GLU A 790 -6.88 45.73 37.96
CA GLU A 790 -7.63 46.16 39.16
C GLU A 790 -6.78 46.95 40.16
N GLU A 791 -5.46 46.72 40.19
CA GLU A 791 -4.53 47.40 41.10
C GLU A 791 -4.03 48.76 40.57
N TRP A 792 -4.33 49.11 39.31
CA TRP A 792 -3.80 50.32 38.69
C TRP A 792 -4.56 51.57 39.12
N ALA A 793 -3.88 52.44 39.88
CA ALA A 793 -4.42 53.75 40.29
C ALA A 793 -4.44 54.78 39.15
N VAL A 794 -3.56 54.62 38.14
CA VAL A 794 -3.39 55.52 37.00
C VAL A 794 -3.29 54.70 35.72
N CYS A 795 -3.98 55.13 34.67
CA CYS A 795 -3.86 54.50 33.36
C CYS A 795 -2.44 54.69 32.79
N PRO A 796 -1.69 53.62 32.51
CA PRO A 796 -0.33 53.74 31.97
C PRO A 796 -0.31 54.24 30.52
N PHE A 797 -1.45 54.21 29.82
CA PHE A 797 -1.55 54.58 28.41
C PHE A 797 -1.89 56.06 28.17
N CYS A 798 -2.57 56.72 29.13
CA CYS A 798 -2.97 58.12 28.96
C CYS A 798 -2.84 58.98 30.23
N GLY A 799 -2.34 58.41 31.33
CA GLY A 799 -2.09 59.13 32.58
C GLY A 799 -3.36 59.50 33.38
N THR A 800 -4.55 59.07 32.95
CA THR A 800 -5.79 59.37 33.66
C THR A 800 -5.91 58.54 34.94
N THR A 801 -6.11 59.20 36.07
CA THR A 801 -6.38 58.58 37.38
C THR A 801 -7.73 57.88 37.38
N ARG A 802 -7.79 56.69 37.98
CA ARG A 802 -9.03 55.91 38.09
C ARG A 802 -10.03 56.69 38.94
N GLY A 803 -11.09 57.22 38.33
CA GLY A 803 -12.20 57.82 39.06
C GLY A 803 -12.87 56.72 39.88
N ILE A 804 -12.84 56.85 41.20
CA ILE A 804 -13.61 55.98 42.10
C ILE A 804 -15.09 56.28 41.80
N ALA A 805 -15.87 55.27 41.42
CA ALA A 805 -17.30 55.43 41.19
C ALA A 805 -17.98 55.89 42.49
N GLY A 806 -18.32 57.17 42.56
CA GLY A 806 -18.87 57.82 43.74
C GLY A 806 -19.01 59.35 43.67
N GLU A 807 -19.06 59.94 42.47
CA GLU A 807 -19.53 61.31 42.22
C GLU A 807 -20.58 61.31 41.09
#